data_AF-A0A819RPR0-F1
#
_entry.id   AF-A0A819RPR0-F1
#
_cell.length_a   1.000
_cell.length_b   1.000
_cell.length_c   1.000
_cell.angle_alpha   90.00
_cell.angle_beta   90.00
_cell.angle_gamma   90.00
#
_symmetry.space_group_name_H-M   'P 1'
#
loop_
_entity.id
_entity.type
_entity.pdbx_description
1 polymer ?
#
loop_
_entity_poly.entity_id
_entity_poly.type
_entity_poly.pdbx_seq_one_letter_code
_entity_poly.pdbx_strand_id
1 'polypeptide(L)'
;MATAQGALKGNCITFLQNTPNIVNSLPLKMADLCDTLKVIFIGARPPERLQLKRILTVRKKKIVEALRWLKKDNILYKNVDINLDNIAQLPEDDIPESIMTTMEQILNDKEVPSERAGYIPDPLSNSTELNISDVIPVNNSAVLDVNGSSISSEERNDYLLKKIKNDGTNDEMDVENIYLIPHSSKPVNEYFNPKLLAGLYPTLFCYGLGAPEDQTRPLTINLREHIRYLLSYNDRRFEKNHSFIFVVFNLLQRRDACFHAQLIATKPYFRSSAQEIHSLKTSDIEAALKNISTGTHNKGSNKALGKLVNHIKTIGGRVIGSAYSRTSLRTHLHAMIFNQSLPNIFRTLNPADIHSPVALYFAGVKLDLNNVQAKQLMGAYKRAEIIASHPVATAKFFHILICDILDTMILRGVVGPVKAYFGTVESQGQGSLHLHLLIWLNHDLKPADMKNKIQDPSFRENLIAYLEDIIKEDLNEFKDKCVFENLDAPRSFNTPTRLSSDSIYAALRTIDLAGLEENTNENDIRLTPTKDQSSPSIPYASPPNLRGSPSIPYASPQRTELLQTPIHDQSISSMDDSNIQSRLPPACLPTPNPSLTNFWSRFCADVTQLVESGNVHRHSDTCYKYCKDMAKKICRLIMPRKLISVSTIDPETGHISMRRSHPWINNFNEYIISSCRSNMDIKFIWTGS
;
A
#
# COMPACT_ATOMS: atom_id res chain seq x y z
N MET A 1 1.87 17.74 -10.99
CA MET A 1 2.48 16.41 -10.73
C MET A 1 1.44 15.56 -10.02
N ALA A 2 1.60 14.24 -10.04
CA ALA A 2 0.63 13.33 -9.43
C ALA A 2 0.57 13.49 -7.91
N THR A 3 -0.64 13.41 -7.35
CA THR A 3 -0.90 13.46 -5.89
C THR A 3 -1.40 12.15 -5.30
N ALA A 4 -1.74 11.17 -6.16
CA ALA A 4 -2.11 9.83 -5.74
C ALA A 4 -0.90 8.88 -5.79
N GLN A 5 -0.87 7.90 -4.88
CA GLN A 5 0.20 6.90 -4.87
C GLN A 5 0.04 5.95 -6.07
N GLY A 6 1.18 5.51 -6.61
CA GLY A 6 1.20 4.56 -7.71
C GLY A 6 0.84 3.14 -7.28
N ALA A 7 0.12 2.40 -8.13
CA ALA A 7 -0.14 0.98 -7.97
C ALA A 7 0.63 0.17 -9.04
N LEU A 8 1.03 -1.05 -8.68
CA LEU A 8 1.67 -1.99 -9.61
C LEU A 8 0.62 -2.95 -10.17
N LYS A 9 0.46 -2.99 -11.49
CA LYS A 9 -0.41 -3.95 -12.18
C LYS A 9 0.26 -4.45 -13.45
N GLY A 10 0.06 -5.73 -13.76
CA GLY A 10 0.63 -6.40 -14.91
C GLY A 10 1.89 -7.20 -14.57
N ASN A 11 2.41 -7.89 -15.60
CA ASN A 11 3.64 -8.65 -15.53
C ASN A 11 4.63 -8.12 -16.57
N CYS A 12 5.94 -8.23 -16.29
CA CYS A 12 6.98 -7.92 -17.28
C CYS A 12 7.83 -9.15 -17.59
N ILE A 13 8.43 -9.20 -18.76
CA ILE A 13 9.50 -10.13 -19.10
C ILE A 13 10.43 -9.41 -20.08
N THR A 14 11.74 -9.65 -19.97
CA THR A 14 12.72 -8.92 -20.78
C THR A 14 13.18 -9.78 -21.95
N PHE A 15 13.11 -9.24 -23.16
CA PHE A 15 13.70 -9.82 -24.36
C PHE A 15 14.80 -8.89 -24.88
N LEU A 16 15.84 -9.48 -25.47
CA LEU A 16 16.86 -8.68 -26.16
C LEU A 16 16.24 -8.17 -27.46
N GLN A 17 16.16 -6.86 -27.64
CA GLN A 17 15.73 -6.29 -28.93
C GLN A 17 16.87 -6.42 -29.94
N ASN A 18 16.55 -6.90 -31.15
CA ASN A 18 17.48 -7.06 -32.26
C ASN A 18 17.32 -5.88 -33.23
N THR A 19 17.90 -4.74 -32.88
CA THR A 19 17.72 -3.52 -33.69
C THR A 19 19.06 -2.87 -34.03
N PRO A 20 19.74 -3.36 -35.08
CA PRO A 20 20.93 -2.70 -35.64
C PRO A 20 20.69 -1.20 -35.95
N ASN A 21 19.47 -0.83 -36.34
CA ASN A 21 19.07 0.55 -36.67
C ASN A 21 18.75 1.44 -35.45
N ILE A 22 18.53 0.88 -34.25
CA ILE A 22 18.13 1.63 -33.04
C ILE A 22 19.26 1.64 -31.99
N VAL A 23 20.12 0.62 -31.98
CA VAL A 23 21.08 0.37 -30.89
C VAL A 23 22.47 0.94 -31.18
N ASN A 24 22.84 1.09 -32.45
CA ASN A 24 24.18 1.57 -32.81
C ASN A 24 24.30 3.10 -32.77
N SER A 25 23.21 3.86 -32.82
CA SER A 25 23.27 5.31 -32.88
C SER A 25 22.11 5.98 -32.13
N LEU A 26 22.41 6.96 -31.28
CA LEU A 26 21.44 7.74 -30.51
C LEU A 26 21.60 9.25 -30.78
N PRO A 27 20.53 10.06 -30.73
CA PRO A 27 19.13 9.68 -30.50
C PRO A 27 18.48 9.08 -31.76
N LEU A 28 17.33 8.41 -31.59
CA LEU A 28 16.48 7.97 -32.70
C LEU A 28 15.92 9.17 -33.47
N LYS A 29 15.45 8.94 -34.71
CA LYS A 29 14.70 9.95 -35.45
C LYS A 29 13.40 10.25 -34.71
N MET A 30 12.92 11.50 -34.80
CA MET A 30 11.69 11.91 -34.10
C MET A 30 10.43 11.19 -34.60
N ALA A 31 10.39 10.79 -35.87
CA ALA A 31 9.32 9.96 -36.42
C ALA A 31 9.25 8.60 -35.71
N ASP A 32 10.38 7.88 -35.61
CA ASP A 32 10.49 6.58 -34.94
C ASP A 32 10.09 6.65 -33.45
N LEU A 33 10.35 7.79 -32.79
CA LEU A 33 9.95 8.01 -31.41
C LEU A 33 8.42 8.12 -31.26
N CYS A 34 7.75 8.74 -32.22
CA CYS A 34 6.28 8.87 -32.22
C CYS A 34 5.55 7.57 -32.51
N ASP A 35 6.16 6.65 -33.27
CA ASP A 35 5.61 5.31 -33.48
C ASP A 35 5.69 4.43 -32.22
N THR A 36 6.61 4.75 -31.32
CA THR A 36 6.82 4.02 -30.06
C THR A 36 6.16 4.70 -28.85
N LEU A 37 5.86 5.99 -28.91
CA LEU A 37 5.28 6.80 -27.84
C LEU A 37 3.92 7.38 -28.26
N LYS A 38 2.84 6.86 -27.66
CA LYS A 38 1.49 7.41 -27.81
C LYS A 38 1.09 8.22 -26.57
N VAL A 39 0.67 9.47 -26.77
CA VAL A 39 0.23 10.35 -25.68
C VAL A 39 -1.29 10.48 -25.74
N ILE A 40 -1.98 10.13 -24.65
CA ILE A 40 -3.44 10.26 -24.53
C ILE A 40 -3.77 11.21 -23.38
N PHE A 41 -4.55 12.25 -23.66
CA PHE A 41 -5.06 13.15 -22.63
C PHE A 41 -6.53 12.84 -22.32
N ILE A 42 -6.85 12.71 -21.04
CA ILE A 42 -8.22 12.49 -20.55
C ILE A 42 -8.61 13.67 -19.67
N GLY A 43 -9.65 14.41 -20.06
CA GLY A 43 -10.18 15.51 -19.26
C GLY A 43 -11.22 16.37 -19.97
N ALA A 44 -11.89 17.24 -19.21
CA ALA A 44 -12.99 18.08 -19.69
C ALA A 44 -12.61 19.13 -20.75
N ARG A 45 -11.33 19.56 -20.80
CA ARG A 45 -10.83 20.57 -21.74
C ARG A 45 -9.45 20.20 -22.29
N PRO A 46 -9.13 20.55 -23.56
CA PRO A 46 -7.81 20.29 -24.13
C PRO A 46 -6.73 21.06 -23.36
N PRO A 47 -5.56 20.45 -23.10
CA PRO A 47 -4.45 21.13 -22.44
C PRO A 47 -3.78 22.11 -23.41
N GLU A 48 -3.39 23.27 -22.90
CA GLU A 48 -2.65 24.26 -23.70
C GLU A 48 -1.19 23.81 -23.91
N ARG A 49 -0.56 24.20 -25.03
CA ARG A 49 0.86 23.87 -25.30
C ARG A 49 1.77 24.29 -24.15
N LEU A 50 1.49 25.42 -23.50
CA LEU A 50 2.24 25.90 -22.33
C LEU A 50 2.15 24.93 -21.13
N GLN A 51 0.98 24.31 -20.93
CA GLN A 51 0.80 23.28 -19.90
C GLN A 51 1.56 22.00 -20.26
N LEU A 52 1.52 21.60 -21.54
CA LEU A 52 2.22 20.43 -22.06
C LEU A 52 3.74 20.57 -22.04
N LYS A 53 4.28 21.79 -22.19
CA LYS A 53 5.72 22.07 -22.10
C LYS A 53 6.31 21.62 -20.76
N ARG A 54 5.53 21.60 -19.69
CA ARG A 54 6.01 21.09 -18.39
C ARG A 54 6.28 19.59 -18.37
N ILE A 55 5.78 18.85 -19.37
CA ILE A 55 5.75 17.38 -19.40
C ILE A 55 6.50 16.83 -20.61
N LEU A 56 6.29 17.42 -21.80
CA LEU A 56 6.72 16.87 -23.09
C LEU A 56 7.87 17.64 -23.74
N THR A 57 8.48 18.61 -23.05
CA THR A 57 9.57 19.41 -23.61
C THR A 57 10.82 18.56 -23.86
N VAL A 58 11.32 18.64 -25.09
CA VAL A 58 12.62 18.10 -25.50
C VAL A 58 13.65 19.22 -25.42
N ARG A 59 14.75 18.96 -24.69
CA ARG A 59 15.83 19.92 -24.44
C ARG A 59 17.10 19.47 -25.13
N LYS A 60 17.27 19.87 -26.40
CA LYS A 60 18.37 19.42 -27.27
C LYS A 60 19.74 19.53 -26.61
N LYS A 61 20.09 20.69 -26.02
CA LYS A 61 21.37 20.86 -25.31
C LYS A 61 21.60 19.81 -24.21
N LYS A 62 20.57 19.51 -23.40
CA LYS A 62 20.64 18.50 -22.33
C LYS A 62 20.81 17.08 -22.87
N ILE A 63 20.16 16.76 -23.98
CA ILE A 63 20.30 15.47 -24.65
C ILE A 63 21.73 15.26 -25.14
N VAL A 64 22.31 16.27 -25.82
CA VAL A 64 23.69 16.20 -26.32
C VAL A 64 24.69 16.03 -25.18
N GLU A 65 24.57 16.83 -24.11
CA GLU A 65 25.40 16.70 -22.92
C GLU A 65 25.30 15.30 -22.29
N ALA A 66 24.07 14.79 -22.14
CA ALA A 66 23.82 13.47 -21.57
C ALA A 66 24.38 12.32 -22.43
N LEU A 67 24.22 12.37 -23.75
CA LEU A 67 24.75 11.33 -24.65
C LEU A 67 26.28 11.30 -24.67
N ARG A 68 26.93 12.48 -24.70
CA ARG A 68 28.40 12.57 -24.61
C ARG A 68 28.92 12.01 -23.30
N TRP A 69 28.26 12.34 -22.20
CA TRP A 69 28.58 11.79 -20.88
C TRP A 69 28.39 10.27 -20.85
N LEU A 70 27.25 9.77 -21.33
CA LEU A 70 26.92 8.35 -21.33
C LEU A 70 27.94 7.53 -22.15
N LYS A 71 28.31 7.98 -23.34
CA LYS A 71 29.33 7.31 -24.19
C LYS A 71 30.70 7.28 -23.52
N LYS A 72 31.07 8.36 -22.82
CA LYS A 72 32.36 8.48 -22.13
C LYS A 72 32.44 7.60 -20.88
N ASP A 73 31.42 7.67 -20.03
CA ASP A 73 31.50 7.22 -18.64
C ASP A 73 30.74 5.91 -18.36
N ASN A 74 29.74 5.54 -19.16
CA ASN A 74 28.99 4.29 -18.99
C ASN A 74 29.58 3.15 -19.81
N ILE A 75 30.00 2.07 -19.14
CA ILE A 75 30.66 0.94 -19.79
C ILE A 75 29.78 0.22 -20.84
N LEU A 76 28.45 0.32 -20.73
CA LEU A 76 27.51 -0.34 -21.63
C LEU A 76 27.24 0.46 -22.91
N TYR A 77 27.59 1.75 -22.94
CA TYR A 77 27.28 2.67 -24.05
C TYR A 77 28.51 3.13 -24.84
N LYS A 78 29.71 2.61 -24.54
CA LYS A 78 30.96 3.00 -25.22
C LYS A 78 30.91 2.81 -26.74
N ASN A 79 30.20 1.78 -27.19
CA ASN A 79 30.09 1.40 -28.60
C ASN A 79 28.88 2.02 -29.32
N VAL A 80 28.14 2.93 -28.65
CA VAL A 80 26.96 3.59 -29.25
C VAL A 80 27.40 4.90 -29.87
N ASP A 81 27.06 5.13 -31.14
CA ASP A 81 27.33 6.37 -31.86
C ASP A 81 26.34 7.48 -31.52
N ILE A 82 26.79 8.72 -31.69
CA ILE A 82 25.96 9.90 -31.46
C ILE A 82 25.58 10.45 -32.84
N ASN A 83 24.30 10.32 -33.21
CA ASN A 83 23.78 10.78 -34.49
C ASN A 83 23.57 12.29 -34.48
N LEU A 84 24.47 13.03 -35.11
CA LEU A 84 24.41 14.50 -35.17
C LEU A 84 23.26 15.01 -36.04
N ASP A 85 22.88 14.27 -37.09
CA ASP A 85 21.78 14.65 -37.98
C ASP A 85 20.44 14.59 -37.26
N ASN A 86 20.20 13.53 -36.49
CA ASN A 86 19.00 13.41 -35.66
C ASN A 86 18.98 14.48 -34.55
N ILE A 87 20.15 14.81 -33.96
CA ILE A 87 20.27 15.91 -33.00
C ILE A 87 19.88 17.25 -33.62
N ALA A 88 20.24 17.50 -34.88
CA ALA A 88 19.91 18.74 -35.57
C ALA A 88 18.39 18.94 -35.72
N GLN A 89 17.63 17.85 -35.82
CA GLN A 89 16.16 17.85 -35.95
C GLN A 89 15.41 18.00 -34.63
N LEU A 90 16.08 17.90 -33.47
CA LEU A 90 15.43 18.08 -32.17
C LEU A 90 15.01 19.54 -31.96
N PRO A 91 13.84 19.81 -31.35
CA PRO A 91 13.43 21.15 -30.99
C PRO A 91 14.32 21.73 -29.88
N GLU A 92 14.42 23.06 -29.84
CA GLU A 92 15.11 23.81 -28.79
C GLU A 92 14.13 24.15 -27.66
N ASP A 93 14.18 23.39 -26.56
CA ASP A 93 13.36 23.58 -25.37
C ASP A 93 11.85 23.71 -25.67
N ASP A 94 11.37 22.88 -26.60
CA ASP A 94 9.96 22.82 -27.03
C ASP A 94 9.46 21.37 -27.20
N ILE A 95 8.17 21.23 -27.44
CA ILE A 95 7.51 19.95 -27.73
C ILE A 95 7.73 19.61 -29.21
N PRO A 96 8.21 18.40 -29.55
CA PRO A 96 8.27 17.94 -30.93
C PRO A 96 6.89 17.97 -31.59
N GLU A 97 6.81 18.52 -32.79
CA GLU A 97 5.52 18.67 -33.48
C GLU A 97 4.89 17.32 -33.82
N SER A 98 5.72 16.31 -34.08
CA SER A 98 5.27 14.93 -34.28
C SER A 98 4.53 14.35 -33.07
N ILE A 99 4.87 14.74 -31.83
CA ILE A 99 4.15 14.32 -30.61
C ILE A 99 2.81 15.06 -30.48
N MET A 100 2.77 16.34 -30.87
CA MET A 100 1.53 17.12 -30.87
C MET A 100 0.52 16.53 -31.87
N THR A 101 0.99 16.11 -33.05
CA THR A 101 0.13 15.53 -34.10
C THR A 101 -0.41 14.15 -33.76
N THR A 102 0.34 13.31 -33.03
CA THR A 102 -0.09 11.95 -32.64
C THR A 102 -0.83 11.88 -31.30
N MET A 103 -1.00 13.02 -30.63
CA MET A 103 -1.69 13.09 -29.34
C MET A 103 -3.20 12.80 -29.51
N GLU A 104 -3.73 11.85 -28.75
CA GLU A 104 -5.16 11.55 -28.72
C GLU A 104 -5.84 12.19 -27.51
N GLN A 105 -7.10 12.59 -27.67
CA GLN A 105 -7.91 13.20 -26.62
C GLN A 105 -9.16 12.37 -26.35
N ILE A 106 -9.41 12.09 -25.07
CA ILE A 106 -10.62 11.44 -24.59
C ILE A 106 -11.35 12.42 -23.66
N LEU A 107 -12.48 12.94 -24.12
CA LEU A 107 -13.39 13.77 -23.33
C LEU A 107 -14.29 12.85 -22.48
N ASN A 108 -13.78 12.33 -21.37
CA ASN A 108 -14.58 11.47 -20.49
C ASN A 108 -14.41 11.85 -19.02
N ASP A 109 -15.43 12.51 -18.44
CA ASP A 109 -15.47 12.93 -17.03
C ASP A 109 -15.95 11.82 -16.08
N LYS A 110 -16.47 10.70 -16.61
CA LYS A 110 -17.19 9.71 -15.79
C LYS A 110 -16.33 8.55 -15.27
N GLU A 111 -15.17 8.26 -15.88
CA GLU A 111 -14.37 7.07 -15.54
C GLU A 111 -13.27 7.32 -14.50
N VAL A 112 -12.67 8.52 -14.47
CA VAL A 112 -11.55 8.85 -13.58
C VAL A 112 -11.92 8.91 -12.08
N PRO A 113 -13.11 9.40 -11.66
CA PRO A 113 -13.48 9.46 -10.24
C PRO A 113 -13.89 8.10 -9.66
N SER A 114 -14.51 7.23 -10.46
CA SER A 114 -15.11 5.98 -9.95
C SER A 114 -14.09 4.94 -9.50
N GLU A 115 -12.90 4.92 -10.12
CA GLU A 115 -11.80 4.04 -9.71
C GLU A 115 -11.10 4.50 -8.41
N ARG A 116 -11.34 5.74 -7.99
CA ARG A 116 -10.62 6.40 -6.89
C ARG A 116 -11.45 6.59 -5.62
N ALA A 117 -12.73 6.25 -5.66
CA ALA A 117 -13.62 6.37 -4.52
C ALA A 117 -13.17 5.40 -3.40
N GLY A 118 -12.46 5.95 -2.41
CA GLY A 118 -12.20 5.31 -1.13
C GLY A 118 -13.38 5.49 -0.17
N TYR A 119 -13.29 4.83 0.99
CA TYR A 119 -14.21 5.11 2.10
C TYR A 119 -13.71 6.27 2.99
N ILE A 120 -12.48 6.76 2.77
CA ILE A 120 -11.91 7.95 3.40
C ILE A 120 -12.30 9.19 2.56
N PRO A 121 -12.68 10.32 3.18
CA PRO A 121 -12.82 11.59 2.49
C PRO A 121 -11.51 11.98 1.80
N ASP A 122 -11.58 12.42 0.53
CA ASP A 122 -10.37 12.85 -0.20
C ASP A 122 -9.74 14.05 0.53
N PRO A 123 -8.48 13.94 1.01
CA PRO A 123 -7.78 15.04 1.69
C PRO A 123 -7.70 16.32 0.85
N LEU A 124 -7.81 16.18 -0.48
CA LEU A 124 -7.77 17.29 -1.44
C LEU A 124 -9.16 17.86 -1.77
N SER A 125 -10.24 17.34 -1.18
CA SER A 125 -11.62 17.79 -1.46
C SER A 125 -12.08 19.01 -0.62
N ASN A 126 -11.31 19.44 0.38
CA ASN A 126 -11.63 20.64 1.15
C ASN A 126 -11.30 21.91 0.35
N SER A 127 -12.35 22.61 -0.12
CA SER A 127 -12.28 23.82 -0.94
C SER A 127 -11.57 25.00 -0.27
N THR A 128 -11.48 25.03 1.05
CA THR A 128 -10.80 26.09 1.83
C THR A 128 -9.27 26.08 1.67
N GLU A 129 -8.65 24.97 1.24
CA GLU A 129 -7.20 24.86 1.02
C GLU A 129 -6.78 24.98 -0.46
N LEU A 130 -7.71 24.94 -1.41
CA LEU A 130 -7.43 24.96 -2.86
C LEU A 130 -7.29 26.38 -3.45
N ASN A 131 -7.65 27.42 -2.70
CA ASN A 131 -7.74 28.81 -3.19
C ASN A 131 -6.40 29.56 -3.35
N ILE A 132 -5.25 28.88 -3.34
CA ILE A 132 -3.93 29.54 -3.43
C ILE A 132 -3.20 29.26 -4.75
N SER A 133 -3.73 28.45 -5.66
CA SER A 133 -3.09 28.31 -6.97
C SER A 133 -4.07 27.84 -8.04
N ASP A 134 -4.09 28.51 -9.18
CA ASP A 134 -4.77 28.13 -10.44
C ASP A 134 -4.24 26.82 -11.06
N VAL A 135 -3.87 25.84 -10.23
CA VAL A 135 -3.23 24.59 -10.62
C VAL A 135 -4.30 23.51 -10.72
N ILE A 136 -4.69 23.19 -11.95
CA ILE A 136 -5.47 22.00 -12.23
C ILE A 136 -4.64 20.76 -11.84
N PRO A 137 -5.17 19.82 -11.03
CA PRO A 137 -4.47 18.59 -10.68
C PRO A 137 -4.17 17.74 -11.93
N VAL A 138 -2.92 17.76 -12.39
CA VAL A 138 -2.46 16.83 -13.41
C VAL A 138 -2.07 15.52 -12.74
N ASN A 139 -2.93 14.52 -12.88
CA ASN A 139 -2.67 13.17 -12.39
C ASN A 139 -1.99 12.35 -13.50
N ASN A 140 -0.69 12.11 -13.34
CA ASN A 140 0.04 11.23 -14.25
C ASN A 140 -0.41 9.78 -14.00
N SER A 141 -1.40 9.32 -14.75
CA SER A 141 -1.65 7.90 -14.90
C SER A 141 -0.75 7.42 -16.03
N ALA A 142 0.46 6.97 -15.70
CA ALA A 142 1.21 6.12 -16.63
C ALA A 142 0.50 4.76 -16.66
N VAL A 143 -0.61 4.69 -17.40
CA VAL A 143 -1.31 3.44 -17.67
C VAL A 143 -0.41 2.65 -18.61
N LEU A 144 0.44 1.79 -18.03
CA LEU A 144 0.93 0.61 -18.74
C LEU A 144 -0.29 -0.28 -18.95
N ASP A 145 -0.91 -0.17 -20.13
CA ASP A 145 -2.13 -0.85 -20.59
C ASP A 145 -2.75 -1.76 -19.51
N VAL A 146 -3.49 -1.10 -18.62
CA VAL A 146 -3.93 -1.68 -17.36
C VAL A 146 -5.06 -2.70 -17.60
N ASN A 147 -5.68 -2.73 -18.78
CA ASN A 147 -6.82 -3.60 -19.04
C ASN A 147 -6.63 -4.54 -20.22
N GLY A 148 -5.54 -4.45 -21.00
CA GLY A 148 -5.45 -5.17 -22.28
C GLY A 148 -6.63 -4.84 -23.20
N SER A 149 -7.28 -3.70 -22.96
CA SER A 149 -8.56 -3.33 -23.55
C SER A 149 -8.39 -2.01 -24.29
N SER A 150 -7.63 -2.09 -25.38
CA SER A 150 -8.10 -1.66 -26.69
C SER A 150 -6.97 -1.98 -27.66
N ILE A 151 -7.12 -3.09 -28.38
CA ILE A 151 -6.17 -3.69 -29.31
C ILE A 151 -5.22 -4.70 -28.62
N SER A 152 -5.69 -5.96 -28.54
CA SER A 152 -4.83 -7.12 -28.21
C SER A 152 -3.61 -7.17 -29.14
N SER A 153 -2.52 -7.86 -28.76
CA SER A 153 -1.39 -8.05 -29.69
C SER A 153 -1.83 -8.67 -31.02
N GLU A 154 -2.87 -9.51 -30.98
CA GLU A 154 -3.51 -10.10 -32.15
C GLU A 154 -4.31 -9.06 -32.94
N GLU A 155 -5.06 -8.15 -32.30
CA GLU A 155 -5.75 -7.05 -32.98
C GLU A 155 -4.77 -6.01 -33.54
N ARG A 156 -3.60 -5.80 -32.90
CA ARG A 156 -2.52 -4.93 -33.41
C ARG A 156 -1.90 -5.57 -34.63
N ASN A 157 -1.59 -6.86 -34.55
CA ASN A 157 -1.07 -7.64 -35.66
C ASN A 157 -2.09 -7.78 -36.79
N ASP A 158 -3.38 -7.96 -36.50
CA ASP A 158 -4.45 -8.07 -37.49
C ASP A 158 -4.76 -6.71 -38.14
N TYR A 159 -4.72 -5.62 -37.38
CA TYR A 159 -4.78 -4.26 -37.93
C TYR A 159 -3.59 -3.99 -38.87
N LEU A 160 -2.37 -4.34 -38.45
CA LEU A 160 -1.16 -4.26 -39.27
C LEU A 160 -1.25 -5.17 -40.52
N LEU A 161 -1.69 -6.42 -40.38
CA LEU A 161 -1.82 -7.39 -41.46
C LEU A 161 -2.93 -7.02 -42.45
N LYS A 162 -4.04 -6.44 -41.99
CA LYS A 162 -5.10 -5.90 -42.86
C LYS A 162 -4.62 -4.70 -43.65
N LYS A 163 -3.80 -3.83 -43.04
CA LYS A 163 -3.18 -2.69 -43.73
C LYS A 163 -2.17 -3.17 -44.80
N ILE A 164 -1.41 -4.23 -44.52
CA ILE A 164 -0.47 -4.86 -45.49
C ILE A 164 -1.19 -5.59 -46.64
N LYS A 165 -2.37 -6.18 -46.40
CA LYS A 165 -3.10 -6.99 -47.41
C LYS A 165 -4.04 -6.19 -48.32
N ASN A 166 -4.52 -5.02 -47.90
CA ASN A 166 -5.49 -4.25 -48.67
C ASN A 166 -4.88 -3.36 -49.78
N ASP A 167 -3.56 -3.13 -49.79
CA ASP A 167 -2.87 -2.32 -50.81
C ASP A 167 -2.38 -3.16 -52.02
N GLY A 168 -3.09 -4.24 -52.34
CA GLY A 168 -2.88 -5.00 -53.57
C GLY A 168 -3.32 -4.26 -54.85
N THR A 169 -3.77 -3.00 -54.76
CA THR A 169 -4.24 -2.21 -55.90
C THR A 169 -3.61 -0.82 -55.92
N ASN A 170 -2.49 -0.72 -56.65
CA ASN A 170 -2.05 0.42 -57.46
C ASN A 170 -2.16 1.85 -56.86
N ASP A 171 -1.48 2.13 -55.75
CA ASP A 171 -0.88 3.45 -55.54
C ASP A 171 0.38 3.31 -54.68
N GLU A 172 1.52 3.81 -55.19
CA GLU A 172 2.79 3.89 -54.48
C GLU A 172 2.71 4.98 -53.40
N MET A 173 2.48 4.62 -52.13
CA MET A 173 3.08 5.35 -51.01
C MET A 173 3.12 4.58 -49.67
N ASP A 174 4.31 4.61 -49.06
CA ASP A 174 4.65 4.49 -47.63
C ASP A 174 4.39 3.18 -46.87
N VAL A 175 4.99 2.08 -47.34
CA VAL A 175 5.42 0.96 -46.46
C VAL A 175 6.58 1.37 -45.53
N GLU A 176 7.14 2.58 -45.68
CA GLU A 176 8.30 3.07 -44.90
C GLU A 176 8.02 3.34 -43.41
N ASN A 177 6.76 3.47 -42.96
CA ASN A 177 6.43 3.87 -41.59
C ASN A 177 6.01 2.72 -40.66
N ILE A 178 6.37 1.46 -40.96
CA ILE A 178 6.13 0.32 -40.06
C ILE A 178 7.48 -0.27 -39.61
N TYR A 179 7.94 0.14 -38.43
CA TYR A 179 9.13 -0.41 -37.81
C TYR A 179 8.81 -1.72 -37.07
N LEU A 180 9.11 -2.85 -37.72
CA LEU A 180 9.23 -4.12 -37.02
C LEU A 180 10.51 -4.08 -36.17
N ILE A 181 10.35 -4.04 -34.85
CA ILE A 181 11.45 -4.21 -33.88
C ILE A 181 11.48 -5.69 -33.48
N PRO A 182 12.23 -6.55 -34.20
CA PRO A 182 12.33 -7.94 -33.81
C PRO A 182 13.03 -8.01 -32.45
N HIS A 183 12.56 -8.88 -31.59
CA HIS A 183 13.24 -9.25 -30.36
C HIS A 183 13.69 -10.71 -30.44
N SER A 184 14.61 -11.08 -29.56
CA SER A 184 15.03 -12.47 -29.42
C SER A 184 13.81 -13.36 -29.17
N SER A 185 13.82 -14.56 -29.75
CA SER A 185 12.79 -15.59 -29.49
C SER A 185 12.86 -16.13 -28.06
N LYS A 186 13.91 -15.81 -27.31
CA LYS A 186 14.11 -16.24 -25.91
C LYS A 186 14.24 -15.03 -24.99
N PRO A 187 13.66 -15.08 -23.78
CA PRO A 187 13.84 -14.03 -22.79
C PRO A 187 15.30 -13.97 -22.32
N VAL A 188 15.73 -12.78 -21.89
CA VAL A 188 17.05 -12.56 -21.30
C VAL A 188 17.14 -13.32 -19.98
N ASN A 189 18.29 -13.95 -19.72
CA ASN A 189 18.53 -14.58 -18.42
C ASN A 189 18.59 -13.51 -17.33
N GLU A 190 17.69 -13.60 -16.36
CA GLU A 190 17.63 -12.67 -15.24
C GLU A 190 18.59 -13.04 -14.11
N TYR A 191 19.06 -14.29 -14.03
CA TYR A 191 19.94 -14.80 -12.96
C TYR A 191 21.40 -14.44 -13.21
N PHE A 192 22.07 -13.89 -12.20
CA PHE A 192 23.51 -13.56 -12.23
C PHE A 192 23.89 -12.71 -13.45
N ASN A 193 23.00 -11.79 -13.84
CA ASN A 193 23.16 -10.92 -14.99
C ASN A 193 23.26 -9.45 -14.53
N PRO A 194 24.44 -8.98 -14.09
CA PRO A 194 24.61 -7.61 -13.59
C PRO A 194 24.38 -6.56 -14.69
N LYS A 195 24.48 -6.92 -15.96
CA LYS A 195 24.26 -5.99 -17.08
C LYS A 195 22.78 -5.70 -17.34
N LEU A 196 21.87 -6.57 -16.88
CA LEU A 196 20.44 -6.44 -17.15
C LEU A 196 19.86 -5.14 -16.57
N LEU A 197 19.92 -4.98 -15.24
CA LEU A 197 19.36 -3.78 -14.59
C LEU A 197 20.19 -2.53 -14.89
N ALA A 198 21.51 -2.66 -15.04
CA ALA A 198 22.37 -1.56 -15.42
C ALA A 198 22.06 -1.03 -16.83
N GLY A 199 21.75 -1.92 -17.78
CA GLY A 199 21.37 -1.57 -19.15
C GLY A 199 19.94 -1.05 -19.28
N LEU A 200 18.99 -1.58 -18.49
CA LEU A 200 17.60 -1.10 -18.47
C LEU A 200 17.49 0.30 -17.84
N TYR A 201 18.36 0.64 -16.89
CA TYR A 201 18.28 1.88 -16.12
C TYR A 201 19.60 2.64 -16.10
N PRO A 202 20.07 3.16 -17.25
CA PRO A 202 21.32 3.93 -17.33
C PRO A 202 21.28 5.21 -16.48
N THR A 203 20.09 5.75 -16.17
CA THR A 203 19.94 6.90 -15.26
C THR A 203 20.02 6.52 -13.78
N LEU A 204 19.86 5.24 -13.43
CA LEU A 204 20.00 4.74 -12.06
C LEU A 204 21.36 4.09 -11.82
N PHE A 205 21.95 3.49 -12.84
CA PHE A 205 23.28 2.89 -12.84
C PHE A 205 24.18 3.65 -13.83
N CYS A 206 24.50 4.90 -13.50
CA CYS A 206 25.09 5.86 -14.43
C CYS A 206 26.39 5.38 -15.10
N TYR A 207 27.22 4.63 -14.39
CA TYR A 207 28.47 4.07 -14.91
C TYR A 207 28.33 2.67 -15.53
N GLY A 208 27.11 2.11 -15.56
CA GLY A 208 26.85 0.71 -15.96
C GLY A 208 27.31 -0.30 -14.91
N LEU A 209 27.51 0.13 -13.66
CA LEU A 209 28.07 -0.63 -12.54
C LEU A 209 27.15 -0.59 -11.31
N GLY A 210 27.38 -1.49 -10.37
CA GLY A 210 26.69 -1.51 -9.06
C GLY A 210 25.34 -2.21 -9.07
N ALA A 211 24.97 -2.89 -10.16
CA ALA A 211 23.78 -3.71 -10.20
C ALA A 211 23.86 -4.94 -9.26
N PRO A 212 22.70 -5.51 -8.89
CA PRO A 212 22.64 -6.79 -8.18
C PRO A 212 23.36 -7.93 -8.88
N GLU A 213 23.81 -8.90 -8.07
CA GLU A 213 24.41 -10.16 -8.52
C GLU A 213 25.67 -10.03 -9.40
N ASP A 214 26.33 -8.88 -9.31
CA ASP A 214 27.70 -8.73 -9.81
C ASP A 214 28.66 -9.65 -9.05
N GLN A 215 29.12 -10.70 -9.73
CA GLN A 215 30.03 -11.72 -9.20
C GLN A 215 31.45 -11.20 -8.99
N THR A 216 31.79 -10.02 -9.51
CA THR A 216 33.10 -9.38 -9.27
C THR A 216 33.20 -8.73 -7.90
N ARG A 217 32.06 -8.59 -7.17
CA ARG A 217 32.04 -7.97 -5.84
C ARG A 217 32.74 -8.88 -4.81
N PRO A 218 33.61 -8.34 -3.93
CA PRO A 218 34.28 -9.13 -2.89
C PRO A 218 33.33 -9.78 -1.88
N LEU A 219 32.21 -9.12 -1.59
CA LEU A 219 31.17 -9.61 -0.69
C LEU A 219 29.92 -9.98 -1.48
N THR A 220 29.48 -11.22 -1.35
CA THR A 220 28.20 -11.66 -1.92
C THR A 220 27.04 -11.02 -1.17
N ILE A 221 26.16 -10.31 -1.89
CA ILE A 221 24.95 -9.70 -1.33
C ILE A 221 23.75 -10.39 -1.96
N ASN A 222 22.81 -10.85 -1.13
CA ASN A 222 21.55 -11.42 -1.61
C ASN A 222 20.77 -10.39 -2.44
N LEU A 223 20.14 -10.82 -3.53
CA LEU A 223 19.36 -9.95 -4.42
C LEU A 223 18.34 -9.07 -3.68
N ARG A 224 17.57 -9.63 -2.72
CA ARG A 224 16.56 -8.89 -1.96
C ARG A 224 17.19 -7.81 -1.08
N GLU A 225 18.30 -8.13 -0.42
CA GLU A 225 19.06 -7.19 0.40
C GLU A 225 19.63 -6.05 -0.46
N HIS A 226 20.19 -6.38 -1.63
CA HIS A 226 20.74 -5.37 -2.51
C HIS A 226 19.63 -4.47 -3.10
N ILE A 227 18.47 -5.02 -3.50
CA ILE A 227 17.33 -4.20 -3.92
C ILE A 227 16.87 -3.28 -2.77
N ARG A 228 16.78 -3.78 -1.54
CA ARG A 228 16.43 -2.96 -0.37
C ARG A 228 17.42 -1.81 -0.15
N TYR A 229 18.72 -2.08 -0.32
CA TYR A 229 19.76 -1.05 -0.29
C TYR A 229 19.55 -0.01 -1.39
N LEU A 230 19.33 -0.43 -2.64
CA LEU A 230 19.09 0.49 -3.76
C LEU A 230 17.85 1.37 -3.52
N LEU A 231 16.74 0.78 -3.05
CA LEU A 231 15.55 1.54 -2.67
C LEU A 231 15.75 2.46 -1.45
N SER A 232 16.85 2.31 -0.72
CA SER A 232 17.25 3.16 0.41
C SER A 232 18.47 4.01 0.10
N TYR A 233 18.85 4.12 -1.17
CA TYR A 233 20.04 4.84 -1.59
C TYR A 233 19.91 6.33 -1.25
N ASN A 234 21.03 6.97 -0.88
CA ASN A 234 21.04 8.30 -0.28
C ASN A 234 20.36 9.39 -1.12
N ASP A 235 20.52 9.34 -2.45
CA ASP A 235 19.92 10.31 -3.39
C ASP A 235 18.46 9.97 -3.78
N ARG A 236 17.93 8.83 -3.30
CA ARG A 236 16.56 8.35 -3.51
C ARG A 236 16.16 8.07 -4.96
N ARG A 237 17.12 8.07 -5.91
CA ARG A 237 16.79 7.92 -7.34
C ARG A 237 16.04 6.62 -7.67
N PHE A 238 16.34 5.55 -6.94
CA PHE A 238 15.70 4.25 -7.15
C PHE A 238 14.28 4.19 -6.57
N GLU A 239 14.03 4.77 -5.38
CA GLU A 239 12.67 4.78 -4.80
C GLU A 239 11.69 5.64 -5.59
N LYS A 240 12.19 6.65 -6.32
CA LYS A 240 11.38 7.51 -7.20
C LYS A 240 11.10 6.89 -8.56
N ASN A 241 11.86 5.86 -8.95
CA ASN A 241 11.72 5.23 -10.26
C ASN A 241 10.70 4.08 -10.20
N HIS A 242 9.45 4.41 -10.54
CA HIS A 242 8.33 3.46 -10.52
C HIS A 242 8.53 2.27 -11.46
N SER A 243 9.17 2.48 -12.62
CA SER A 243 9.48 1.41 -13.56
C SER A 243 10.49 0.42 -12.96
N PHE A 244 11.54 0.92 -12.32
CA PHE A 244 12.51 0.10 -11.60
C PHE A 244 11.83 -0.74 -10.53
N ILE A 245 11.01 -0.13 -9.67
CA ILE A 245 10.24 -0.83 -8.64
C ILE A 245 9.36 -1.93 -9.27
N PHE A 246 8.63 -1.61 -10.33
CA PHE A 246 7.77 -2.57 -11.03
C PHE A 246 8.56 -3.76 -11.59
N VAL A 247 9.67 -3.49 -12.29
CA VAL A 247 10.51 -4.53 -12.91
C VAL A 247 11.18 -5.41 -11.87
N VAL A 248 11.75 -4.84 -10.81
CA VAL A 248 12.42 -5.65 -9.77
C VAL A 248 11.42 -6.45 -8.95
N PHE A 249 10.22 -5.91 -8.67
CA PHE A 249 9.16 -6.66 -7.99
C PHE A 249 8.71 -7.87 -8.83
N ASN A 250 8.49 -7.65 -10.11
CA ASN A 250 8.16 -8.70 -11.08
C ASN A 250 9.25 -9.77 -11.20
N LEU A 251 10.52 -9.34 -11.26
CA LEU A 251 11.68 -10.23 -11.27
C LEU A 251 11.69 -11.12 -10.01
N LEU A 252 11.46 -10.54 -8.82
CA LEU A 252 11.38 -11.32 -7.58
C LEU A 252 10.23 -12.34 -7.61
N GLN A 253 9.04 -11.94 -8.07
CA GLN A 253 7.89 -12.85 -8.17
C GLN A 253 8.14 -14.01 -9.14
N ARG A 254 8.72 -13.74 -10.32
CA ARG A 254 9.08 -14.79 -11.29
C ARG A 254 10.11 -15.75 -10.71
N ARG A 255 11.13 -15.23 -10.03
CA ARG A 255 12.15 -16.08 -9.41
C ARG A 255 11.59 -16.95 -8.31
N ASP A 256 10.71 -16.42 -7.45
CA ASP A 256 10.00 -17.22 -6.45
C ASP A 256 9.17 -18.32 -7.14
N ALA A 257 8.43 -17.98 -8.21
CA ALA A 257 7.67 -18.96 -8.98
C ALA A 257 8.56 -20.06 -9.59
N CYS A 258 9.66 -19.69 -10.24
CA CYS A 258 10.62 -20.63 -10.83
C CYS A 258 11.27 -21.52 -9.78
N PHE A 259 11.70 -20.96 -8.66
CA PHE A 259 12.32 -21.71 -7.56
C PHE A 259 11.34 -22.75 -6.99
N HIS A 260 10.10 -22.36 -6.71
CA HIS A 260 9.10 -23.28 -6.20
C HIS A 260 8.63 -24.30 -7.25
N ALA A 261 8.59 -23.94 -8.53
CA ALA A 261 8.35 -24.87 -9.62
C ALA A 261 9.46 -25.94 -9.70
N GLN A 262 10.73 -25.52 -9.58
CA GLN A 262 11.87 -26.43 -9.53
C GLN A 262 11.77 -27.38 -8.34
N LEU A 263 11.45 -26.88 -7.15
CA LEU A 263 11.27 -27.72 -5.96
C LEU A 263 10.17 -28.77 -6.16
N ILE A 264 9.04 -28.42 -6.78
CA ILE A 264 7.99 -29.40 -7.12
C ILE A 264 8.50 -30.40 -8.16
N ALA A 265 9.20 -29.92 -9.19
CA ALA A 265 9.72 -30.77 -10.27
C ALA A 265 10.72 -31.82 -9.77
N THR A 266 11.44 -31.54 -8.69
CA THR A 266 12.36 -32.51 -8.05
C THR A 266 11.67 -33.60 -7.24
N LYS A 267 10.35 -33.51 -6.97
CA LYS A 267 9.65 -34.50 -6.15
C LYS A 267 9.36 -35.78 -6.94
N PRO A 268 9.46 -36.98 -6.32
CA PRO A 268 9.22 -38.26 -7.00
C PRO A 268 7.86 -38.35 -7.71
N TYR A 269 6.80 -37.82 -7.08
CA TYR A 269 5.45 -37.83 -7.63
C TYR A 269 5.25 -36.89 -8.83
N PHE A 270 6.19 -35.98 -9.10
CA PHE A 270 6.07 -35.05 -10.22
C PHE A 270 6.21 -35.77 -11.56
N ARG A 271 7.00 -36.85 -11.66
CA ARG A 271 7.21 -37.57 -12.93
C ARG A 271 5.91 -38.04 -13.57
N SER A 272 5.02 -38.65 -12.78
CA SER A 272 3.71 -39.10 -13.28
C SER A 272 2.82 -37.92 -13.68
N SER A 273 2.85 -36.85 -12.89
CA SER A 273 2.08 -35.64 -13.18
C SER A 273 2.63 -34.89 -14.41
N ALA A 274 3.94 -34.93 -14.65
CA ALA A 274 4.59 -34.30 -15.79
C ALA A 274 4.19 -34.97 -17.11
N GLN A 275 4.12 -36.31 -17.15
CA GLN A 275 3.64 -37.06 -18.32
C GLN A 275 2.19 -36.71 -18.65
N GLU A 276 1.33 -36.62 -17.63
CA GLU A 276 -0.06 -36.21 -17.83
C GLU A 276 -0.17 -34.75 -18.29
N ILE A 277 0.58 -33.82 -17.69
CA ILE A 277 0.61 -32.42 -18.12
C ILE A 277 1.12 -32.29 -19.56
N HIS A 278 2.11 -33.09 -19.96
CA HIS A 278 2.64 -33.10 -21.33
C HIS A 278 1.61 -33.59 -22.36
N SER A 279 0.63 -34.39 -21.93
CA SER A 279 -0.46 -34.87 -22.79
C SER A 279 -1.51 -33.79 -23.13
N LEU A 280 -1.48 -32.64 -22.45
CA LEU A 280 -2.41 -31.54 -22.70
C LEU A 280 -2.16 -30.91 -24.06
N LYS A 281 -3.24 -30.70 -24.81
CA LYS A 281 -3.21 -30.01 -26.10
C LYS A 281 -3.57 -28.53 -25.89
N THR A 282 -3.17 -27.69 -26.84
CA THR A 282 -3.53 -26.26 -26.85
C THR A 282 -5.05 -26.07 -26.74
N SER A 283 -5.83 -26.89 -27.45
CA SER A 283 -7.30 -26.89 -27.40
C SER A 283 -7.87 -27.15 -26.00
N ASP A 284 -7.21 -27.98 -25.18
CA ASP A 284 -7.64 -28.24 -23.80
C ASP A 284 -7.50 -26.99 -22.92
N ILE A 285 -6.41 -26.25 -23.13
CA ILE A 285 -6.10 -25.02 -22.40
C ILE A 285 -7.04 -23.89 -22.85
N GLU A 286 -7.25 -23.72 -24.15
CA GLU A 286 -8.17 -22.72 -24.71
C GLU A 286 -9.61 -22.94 -24.22
N ALA A 287 -10.10 -24.19 -24.25
CA ALA A 287 -11.41 -24.52 -23.72
C ALA A 287 -11.53 -24.20 -22.22
N ALA A 288 -10.46 -24.46 -21.44
CA ALA A 288 -10.42 -24.13 -20.02
C ALA A 288 -10.49 -22.62 -19.78
N LEU A 289 -9.71 -21.83 -20.52
CA LEU A 289 -9.72 -20.37 -20.43
C LEU A 289 -11.08 -19.78 -20.80
N LYS A 290 -11.70 -20.29 -21.87
CA LYS A 290 -13.05 -19.89 -22.28
C LYS A 290 -14.07 -20.17 -21.17
N ASN A 291 -14.07 -21.37 -20.59
CA ASN A 291 -14.98 -21.73 -19.49
C ASN A 291 -14.78 -20.86 -18.24
N ILE A 292 -13.53 -20.51 -17.92
CA ILE A 292 -13.23 -19.58 -16.81
C ILE A 292 -13.81 -18.19 -17.11
N SER A 293 -13.66 -17.70 -18.35
CA SER A 293 -14.16 -16.37 -18.75
C SER A 293 -15.69 -16.28 -18.74
N THR A 294 -16.40 -17.37 -19.05
CA THR A 294 -17.87 -17.42 -19.11
C THR A 294 -18.53 -17.87 -17.81
N GLY A 295 -17.74 -18.18 -16.76
CA GLY A 295 -18.25 -18.64 -15.47
C GLY A 295 -18.91 -20.02 -15.47
N THR A 296 -18.80 -20.78 -16.56
CA THR A 296 -19.38 -22.12 -16.70
C THR A 296 -18.45 -23.17 -16.11
N HIS A 297 -18.78 -23.65 -14.90
CA HIS A 297 -18.10 -24.80 -14.30
C HIS A 297 -18.56 -26.11 -14.97
N ASN A 298 -17.75 -26.67 -15.86
CA ASN A 298 -17.99 -28.02 -16.36
C ASN A 298 -17.50 -29.08 -15.35
N LYS A 299 -18.40 -29.99 -14.97
CA LYS A 299 -18.16 -31.16 -14.08
C LYS A 299 -17.31 -32.27 -14.72
N GLY A 300 -16.91 -32.13 -15.99
CA GLY A 300 -16.06 -33.08 -16.72
C GLY A 300 -14.64 -32.57 -16.97
N SER A 301 -13.95 -32.08 -15.94
CA SER A 301 -12.62 -31.47 -16.10
C SER A 301 -11.58 -32.50 -16.57
N ASN A 302 -10.84 -32.18 -17.63
CA ASN A 302 -9.63 -32.91 -18.03
C ASN A 302 -8.72 -33.11 -16.80
N LYS A 303 -8.45 -34.38 -16.43
CA LYS A 303 -7.70 -34.73 -15.20
C LYS A 303 -6.28 -34.14 -15.20
N ALA A 304 -5.63 -34.11 -16.36
CA ALA A 304 -4.31 -33.51 -16.53
C ALA A 304 -4.35 -31.99 -16.29
N LEU A 305 -5.41 -31.32 -16.75
CA LEU A 305 -5.62 -29.90 -16.51
C LEU A 305 -5.84 -29.63 -15.01
N GLY A 306 -6.62 -30.46 -14.32
CA GLY A 306 -6.79 -30.38 -12.87
C GLY A 306 -5.46 -30.50 -12.12
N LYS A 307 -4.57 -31.42 -12.55
CA LYS A 307 -3.21 -31.55 -12.01
C LYS A 307 -2.34 -30.32 -12.28
N LEU A 308 -2.37 -29.79 -13.50
CA LEU A 308 -1.66 -28.55 -13.84
C LEU A 308 -2.10 -27.40 -12.92
N VAL A 309 -3.40 -27.19 -12.78
CA VAL A 309 -3.96 -26.14 -11.90
C VAL A 309 -3.56 -26.34 -10.44
N ASN A 310 -3.49 -27.59 -9.96
CA ASN A 310 -3.03 -27.87 -8.59
C ASN A 310 -1.54 -27.54 -8.38
N HIS A 311 -0.68 -27.81 -9.37
CA HIS A 311 0.71 -27.35 -9.31
C HIS A 311 0.82 -25.83 -9.35
N ILE A 312 0.06 -25.15 -10.23
CA ILE A 312 0.02 -23.68 -10.30
C ILE A 312 -0.46 -23.09 -8.97
N LYS A 313 -1.50 -23.66 -8.34
CA LYS A 313 -1.98 -23.29 -7.01
C LYS A 313 -0.87 -23.39 -5.96
N THR A 314 -0.15 -24.52 -5.96
CA THR A 314 0.92 -24.80 -5.00
C THR A 314 2.08 -23.81 -5.14
N ILE A 315 2.53 -23.55 -6.38
CA ILE A 315 3.59 -22.58 -6.69
C ILE A 315 3.13 -21.17 -6.34
N GLY A 316 1.95 -20.78 -6.84
CA GLY A 316 1.38 -19.47 -6.63
C GLY A 316 1.15 -19.15 -5.16
N GLY A 317 0.85 -20.15 -4.32
CA GLY A 317 0.76 -19.99 -2.85
C GLY A 317 2.02 -19.40 -2.21
N ARG A 318 3.18 -19.53 -2.86
CA ARG A 318 4.48 -18.99 -2.42
C ARG A 318 4.87 -17.68 -3.10
N VAL A 319 4.13 -17.24 -4.12
CA VAL A 319 4.35 -15.98 -4.82
C VAL A 319 3.56 -14.87 -4.13
N ILE A 320 4.26 -13.89 -3.56
CA ILE A 320 3.64 -12.75 -2.87
C ILE A 320 2.63 -12.04 -3.77
N GLY A 321 1.47 -11.66 -3.21
CA GLY A 321 0.43 -10.92 -3.94
C GLY A 321 -0.40 -11.74 -4.94
N SER A 322 -0.11 -13.04 -5.11
CA SER A 322 -0.92 -13.91 -5.96
C SER A 322 -2.30 -14.23 -5.32
N ALA A 323 -3.29 -14.62 -6.12
CA ALA A 323 -4.57 -15.09 -5.61
C ALA A 323 -4.45 -16.31 -4.67
N TYR A 324 -3.47 -17.17 -4.93
CA TYR A 324 -3.23 -18.37 -4.15
C TYR A 324 -2.51 -18.07 -2.82
N SER A 325 -1.62 -17.09 -2.79
CA SER A 325 -1.02 -16.61 -1.53
C SER A 325 -2.09 -16.01 -0.60
N ARG A 326 -3.04 -15.22 -1.14
CA ARG A 326 -4.21 -14.74 -0.39
C ARG A 326 -5.10 -15.88 0.11
N THR A 327 -5.30 -16.91 -0.71
CA THR A 327 -6.03 -18.11 -0.29
C THR A 327 -5.31 -18.83 0.86
N SER A 328 -3.98 -18.91 0.81
CA SER A 328 -3.17 -19.49 1.90
C SER A 328 -3.30 -18.70 3.21
N LEU A 329 -3.32 -17.37 3.16
CA LEU A 329 -3.58 -16.52 4.33
C LEU A 329 -4.96 -16.78 4.93
N ARG A 330 -6.00 -16.94 4.09
CA ARG A 330 -7.34 -17.31 4.55
C ARG A 330 -7.35 -18.68 5.24
N THR A 331 -6.63 -19.66 4.70
CA THR A 331 -6.49 -20.97 5.35
C THR A 331 -5.80 -20.86 6.70
N HIS A 332 -4.75 -20.03 6.82
CA HIS A 332 -4.08 -19.77 8.10
C HIS A 332 -5.04 -19.13 9.11
N LEU A 333 -5.82 -18.14 8.68
CA LEU A 333 -6.84 -17.51 9.52
C LEU A 333 -7.88 -18.54 10.02
N HIS A 334 -8.38 -19.42 9.15
CA HIS A 334 -9.30 -20.49 9.56
C HIS A 334 -8.66 -21.44 10.59
N ALA A 335 -7.38 -21.79 10.41
CA ALA A 335 -6.65 -22.63 11.37
C ALA A 335 -6.48 -21.92 12.72
N MET A 336 -6.23 -20.60 12.71
CA MET A 336 -6.21 -19.81 13.95
C MET A 336 -7.58 -19.78 14.62
N ILE A 337 -8.68 -19.59 13.88
CA ILE A 337 -10.04 -19.64 14.44
C ILE A 337 -10.32 -21.01 15.06
N PHE A 338 -9.90 -22.09 14.41
CA PHE A 338 -10.05 -23.44 14.94
C PHE A 338 -9.27 -23.66 16.25
N ASN A 339 -8.04 -23.15 16.32
CA ASN A 339 -7.14 -23.38 17.47
C ASN A 339 -7.36 -22.38 18.63
N GLN A 340 -7.75 -21.15 18.32
CA GLN A 340 -7.84 -20.04 19.29
C GLN A 340 -9.30 -19.64 19.59
N SER A 341 -10.28 -20.31 19.01
CA SER A 341 -11.71 -19.94 19.00
C SER A 341 -12.01 -18.69 18.14
N LEU A 342 -13.19 -18.07 18.31
CA LEU A 342 -13.55 -16.88 17.55
C LEU A 342 -12.70 -15.68 18.02
N PRO A 343 -12.19 -14.84 17.11
CA PRO A 343 -11.56 -13.59 17.49
C PRO A 343 -12.56 -12.69 18.19
N ASN A 344 -12.09 -11.84 19.10
CA ASN A 344 -12.92 -10.96 19.93
C ASN A 344 -12.99 -9.54 19.39
N ILE A 345 -11.94 -9.06 18.72
CA ILE A 345 -11.87 -7.69 18.22
C ILE A 345 -11.49 -7.70 16.74
N PHE A 346 -12.28 -6.99 15.94
CA PHE A 346 -11.91 -6.57 14.59
C PHE A 346 -11.47 -5.11 14.60
N ARG A 347 -10.42 -4.82 13.85
CA ARG A 347 -9.77 -3.52 13.88
C ARG A 347 -9.24 -3.12 12.51
N THR A 348 -9.39 -1.85 12.16
CA THR A 348 -8.70 -1.26 11.00
C THR A 348 -7.80 -0.12 11.45
N LEU A 349 -6.51 -0.19 11.13
CA LEU A 349 -5.52 0.87 11.35
C LEU A 349 -5.19 1.52 10.02
N ASN A 350 -5.39 2.83 9.91
CA ASN A 350 -5.20 3.57 8.67
C ASN A 350 -4.41 4.86 8.93
N PRO A 351 -3.07 4.81 8.96
CA PRO A 351 -2.24 6.00 9.20
C PRO A 351 -2.48 7.15 8.20
N ALA A 352 -2.50 8.40 8.67
CA ALA A 352 -2.58 9.59 7.81
C ALA A 352 -1.24 9.91 7.14
N ASP A 353 -0.87 9.18 6.09
CA ASP A 353 0.38 9.38 5.35
C ASP A 353 0.56 10.81 4.80
N ILE A 354 -0.43 11.38 4.10
CA ILE A 354 -0.38 12.72 3.50
C ILE A 354 -0.15 13.82 4.54
N HIS A 355 -0.71 13.67 5.73
CA HIS A 355 -0.64 14.70 6.77
C HIS A 355 0.43 14.42 7.83
N SER A 356 1.05 13.24 7.82
CA SER A 356 2.04 12.85 8.83
C SER A 356 3.39 13.57 8.62
N PRO A 357 3.86 14.37 9.61
CA PRO A 357 5.20 14.92 9.58
C PRO A 357 6.28 13.83 9.52
N VAL A 358 6.03 12.66 10.12
CA VAL A 358 6.95 11.52 10.08
C VAL A 358 7.05 10.94 8.67
N ALA A 359 5.94 10.83 7.93
CA ALA A 359 5.96 10.39 6.54
C ALA A 359 6.71 11.38 5.64
N LEU A 360 6.51 12.69 5.83
CA LEU A 360 7.27 13.73 5.13
C LEU A 360 8.77 13.68 5.45
N TYR A 361 9.12 13.45 6.71
CA TYR A 361 10.52 13.25 7.12
C TYR A 361 11.13 12.04 6.41
N PHE A 362 10.42 10.90 6.37
CA PHE A 362 10.86 9.73 5.60
C PHE A 362 11.00 10.03 4.11
N ALA A 363 10.17 10.90 3.53
CA ALA A 363 10.26 11.36 2.14
C ALA A 363 11.42 12.36 1.90
N GLY A 364 12.15 12.76 2.94
CA GLY A 364 13.33 13.62 2.84
C GLY A 364 13.04 15.11 3.04
N VAL A 365 11.83 15.47 3.50
CA VAL A 365 11.56 16.84 3.96
C VAL A 365 12.37 17.08 5.23
N LYS A 366 13.15 18.17 5.26
CA LYS A 366 13.97 18.54 6.42
C LYS A 366 13.07 19.06 7.54
N LEU A 367 12.69 18.16 8.45
CA LEU A 367 11.87 18.46 9.62
C LEU A 367 12.62 18.11 10.89
N ASP A 368 12.54 18.98 11.89
CA ASP A 368 12.83 18.60 13.28
C ASP A 368 11.56 18.00 13.86
N LEU A 369 11.54 16.67 14.02
CA LEU A 369 10.37 15.96 14.52
C LEU A 369 10.02 16.29 15.98
N ASN A 370 10.96 16.87 16.74
CA ASN A 370 10.69 17.33 18.10
C ASN A 370 10.06 18.74 18.13
N ASN A 371 10.19 19.49 17.05
CA ASN A 371 9.72 20.87 16.95
C ASN A 371 9.27 21.20 15.52
N VAL A 372 8.20 20.54 15.08
CA VAL A 372 7.64 20.72 13.75
C VAL A 372 6.94 22.07 13.67
N GLN A 373 7.44 22.98 12.84
CA GLN A 373 6.82 24.30 12.64
C GLN A 373 5.75 24.24 11.54
N ALA A 374 4.61 24.90 11.76
CA ALA A 374 3.48 24.85 10.84
C ALA A 374 3.84 25.27 9.41
N LYS A 375 4.67 26.31 9.26
CA LYS A 375 5.16 26.79 7.96
C LYS A 375 6.01 25.76 7.18
N GLN A 376 6.58 24.75 7.85
CA GLN A 376 7.37 23.69 7.20
C GLN A 376 6.49 22.59 6.58
N LEU A 377 5.21 22.50 6.98
CA LEU A 377 4.31 21.41 6.58
C LEU A 377 3.61 21.64 5.24
N MET A 378 3.83 22.79 4.58
CA MET A 378 3.32 23.13 3.25
C MET A 378 1.78 23.00 3.15
N GLY A 379 1.18 23.17 1.97
CA GLY A 379 -0.24 22.88 1.73
C GLY A 379 -0.54 21.40 1.49
N ALA A 380 -1.79 20.95 1.64
CA ALA A 380 -2.18 19.54 1.44
C ALA A 380 -1.79 19.00 0.05
N TYR A 381 -1.99 19.79 -1.00
CA TYR A 381 -1.59 19.41 -2.36
C TYR A 381 -0.10 19.09 -2.45
N LYS A 382 0.75 19.95 -1.86
CA LYS A 382 2.21 19.77 -1.90
C LYS A 382 2.64 18.56 -1.10
N ARG A 383 2.03 18.31 0.06
CA ARG A 383 2.28 17.09 0.84
C ARG A 383 1.89 15.84 0.05
N ALA A 384 0.71 15.82 -0.56
CA ALA A 384 0.24 14.70 -1.37
C ALA A 384 1.17 14.42 -2.56
N GLU A 385 1.64 15.47 -3.25
CA GLU A 385 2.64 15.36 -4.33
C GLU A 385 3.95 14.71 -3.84
N ILE A 386 4.44 15.11 -2.65
CA ILE A 386 5.65 14.55 -2.05
C ILE A 386 5.45 13.06 -1.70
N ILE A 387 4.36 12.72 -1.01
CA ILE A 387 4.07 11.34 -0.61
C ILE A 387 3.90 10.43 -1.82
N ALA A 388 3.17 10.88 -2.85
CA ALA A 388 3.02 10.15 -4.10
C ALA A 388 4.36 9.91 -4.83
N SER A 389 5.28 10.87 -4.74
CA SER A 389 6.60 10.78 -5.38
C SER A 389 7.60 9.89 -4.63
N HIS A 390 7.27 9.44 -3.42
CA HIS A 390 8.17 8.69 -2.54
C HIS A 390 7.52 7.42 -1.96
N PRO A 391 7.11 6.45 -2.80
CA PRO A 391 6.34 5.27 -2.37
C PRO A 391 7.07 4.38 -1.35
N VAL A 392 8.41 4.27 -1.44
CA VAL A 392 9.20 3.49 -0.47
C VAL A 392 9.23 4.16 0.90
N ALA A 393 9.32 5.48 0.96
CA ALA A 393 9.26 6.24 2.21
C ALA A 393 7.90 6.05 2.89
N THR A 394 6.81 6.12 2.13
CA THR A 394 5.44 5.91 2.62
C THR A 394 5.25 4.49 3.14
N ALA A 395 5.74 3.48 2.43
CA ALA A 395 5.71 2.08 2.88
C ALA A 395 6.53 1.86 4.17
N LYS A 396 7.70 2.52 4.29
CA LYS A 396 8.52 2.48 5.52
C LYS A 396 7.82 3.12 6.71
N PHE A 397 7.24 4.31 6.52
CA PHE A 397 6.42 4.99 7.53
C PHE A 397 5.30 4.08 8.03
N PHE A 398 4.50 3.53 7.10
CA PHE A 398 3.41 2.63 7.43
C PHE A 398 3.92 1.40 8.21
N HIS A 399 4.98 0.75 7.73
CA HIS A 399 5.53 -0.44 8.38
C HIS A 399 5.98 -0.17 9.82
N ILE A 400 6.77 0.90 10.03
CA ILE A 400 7.30 1.24 11.35
C ILE A 400 6.16 1.59 12.31
N LEU A 401 5.25 2.48 11.91
CA LEU A 401 4.15 2.91 12.76
C LEU A 401 3.23 1.73 13.14
N ILE A 402 2.94 0.84 12.19
CA ILE A 402 2.11 -0.34 12.47
C ILE A 402 2.82 -1.31 13.41
N CYS A 403 4.11 -1.59 13.21
CA CYS A 403 4.92 -2.39 14.13
C CYS A 403 4.89 -1.81 15.55
N ASP A 404 5.09 -0.49 15.66
CA ASP A 404 5.08 0.19 16.94
C ASP A 404 3.70 0.14 17.61
N ILE A 405 2.60 0.33 16.87
CA ILE A 405 1.24 0.18 17.44
C ILE A 405 1.00 -1.27 17.90
N LEU A 406 1.43 -2.27 17.12
CA LEU A 406 1.27 -3.67 17.50
C LEU A 406 2.06 -4.00 18.78
N ASP A 407 3.33 -3.61 18.86
CA ASP A 407 4.19 -3.91 20.01
C ASP A 407 3.83 -3.08 21.25
N THR A 408 3.62 -1.78 21.09
CA THR A 408 3.50 -0.86 22.22
C THR A 408 2.07 -0.68 22.72
N MET A 409 1.06 -0.91 21.87
CA MET A 409 -0.35 -0.70 22.23
C MET A 409 -1.10 -2.02 22.31
N ILE A 410 -1.10 -2.80 21.24
CA ILE A 410 -1.90 -4.03 21.17
C ILE A 410 -1.34 -5.08 22.13
N LEU A 411 -0.05 -5.42 22.02
CA LEU A 411 0.56 -6.45 22.86
C LEU A 411 0.75 -6.02 24.33
N ARG A 412 0.80 -4.71 24.61
CA ARG A 412 0.90 -4.17 25.98
C ARG A 412 -0.44 -3.80 26.61
N GLY A 413 -1.54 -4.17 25.96
CA GLY A 413 -2.83 -4.28 26.62
C GLY A 413 -3.76 -3.07 26.51
N VAL A 414 -3.60 -2.19 25.50
CA VAL A 414 -4.59 -1.13 25.23
C VAL A 414 -5.98 -1.71 24.96
N VAL A 415 -6.05 -2.92 24.40
CA VAL A 415 -7.32 -3.65 24.20
C VAL A 415 -7.53 -4.75 25.24
N GLY A 416 -6.76 -4.74 26.33
CA GLY A 416 -6.62 -5.86 27.26
C GLY A 416 -5.59 -6.91 26.76
N PRO A 417 -5.25 -7.91 27.59
CA PRO A 417 -4.24 -8.90 27.26
C PRO A 417 -4.60 -9.76 26.04
N VAL A 418 -3.64 -9.84 25.13
CA VAL A 418 -3.79 -10.49 23.82
C VAL A 418 -3.17 -11.89 23.85
N LYS A 419 -3.94 -12.89 23.43
CA LYS A 419 -3.49 -14.27 23.22
C LYS A 419 -2.86 -14.44 21.83
N ALA A 420 -3.50 -13.87 20.81
CA ALA A 420 -3.03 -13.92 19.43
C ALA A 420 -3.62 -12.76 18.60
N TYR A 421 -3.02 -12.46 17.46
CA TYR A 421 -3.61 -11.58 16.46
C TYR A 421 -3.28 -12.05 15.03
N PHE A 422 -4.10 -11.66 14.06
CA PHE A 422 -3.87 -11.91 12.64
C PHE A 422 -4.15 -10.64 11.84
N GLY A 423 -3.16 -10.21 11.04
CA GLY A 423 -3.22 -8.94 10.32
C GLY A 423 -3.01 -9.10 8.81
N THR A 424 -3.76 -8.35 8.01
CA THR A 424 -3.59 -8.26 6.55
C THR A 424 -3.54 -6.81 6.10
N VAL A 425 -2.53 -6.47 5.30
CA VAL A 425 -2.38 -5.14 4.70
C VAL A 425 -3.14 -5.08 3.38
N GLU A 426 -3.89 -4.01 3.18
CA GLU A 426 -4.58 -3.68 1.93
C GLU A 426 -4.23 -2.24 1.54
N SER A 427 -4.46 -1.91 0.27
CA SER A 427 -4.35 -0.55 -0.26
C SER A 427 -5.75 0.00 -0.55
N GLN A 428 -6.00 1.25 -0.17
CA GLN A 428 -7.27 1.95 -0.43
C GLN A 428 -7.23 2.67 -1.77
N GLY A 429 -8.37 3.25 -2.17
CA GLY A 429 -8.55 3.93 -3.46
C GLY A 429 -7.34 4.74 -3.94
N GLN A 430 -6.91 5.77 -3.20
CA GLN A 430 -5.76 6.62 -3.57
C GLN A 430 -4.37 5.99 -3.35
N GLY A 431 -4.31 4.70 -2.99
CA GLY A 431 -3.10 3.90 -2.80
C GLY A 431 -2.54 3.89 -1.37
N SER A 432 -3.17 4.55 -0.40
CA SER A 432 -2.74 4.51 1.01
C SER A 432 -2.88 3.11 1.61
N LEU A 433 -1.95 2.73 2.49
CA LEU A 433 -1.92 1.42 3.13
C LEU A 433 -2.73 1.43 4.44
N HIS A 434 -3.50 0.37 4.68
CA HIS A 434 -4.16 0.11 5.96
C HIS A 434 -4.00 -1.34 6.39
N LEU A 435 -4.08 -1.56 7.70
CA LEU A 435 -4.04 -2.89 8.31
C LEU A 435 -5.43 -3.27 8.81
N HIS A 436 -5.96 -4.39 8.32
CA HIS A 436 -7.07 -5.09 8.97
C HIS A 436 -6.50 -6.10 9.96
N LEU A 437 -7.04 -6.15 11.17
CA LEU A 437 -6.53 -6.92 12.29
C LEU A 437 -7.67 -7.63 13.02
N LEU A 438 -7.49 -8.92 13.26
CA LEU A 438 -8.30 -9.74 14.17
C LEU A 438 -7.47 -10.02 15.42
N ILE A 439 -8.07 -9.88 16.60
CA ILE A 439 -7.40 -10.03 17.89
C ILE A 439 -8.18 -11.04 18.75
N TRP A 440 -7.45 -11.98 19.34
CA TRP A 440 -7.92 -12.91 20.36
C TRP A 440 -7.43 -12.44 21.72
N LEU A 441 -8.37 -12.19 22.63
CA LEU A 441 -8.07 -11.82 24.01
C LEU A 441 -7.69 -13.07 24.80
N ASN A 442 -6.92 -12.88 25.88
CA ASN A 442 -6.48 -13.96 26.73
C ASN A 442 -7.56 -14.36 27.74
N HIS A 443 -8.53 -15.15 27.28
CA HIS A 443 -9.54 -15.83 28.08
C HIS A 443 -9.82 -17.22 27.50
N ASP A 444 -10.40 -18.11 28.32
CA ASP A 444 -10.77 -19.48 27.91
C ASP A 444 -12.29 -19.70 27.77
N LEU A 445 -13.08 -18.62 27.85
CA LEU A 445 -14.53 -18.67 27.65
C LEU A 445 -14.88 -19.12 26.22
N LYS A 446 -15.66 -20.19 26.11
CA LYS A 446 -16.28 -20.62 24.85
C LYS A 446 -17.60 -19.88 24.62
N PRO A 447 -18.14 -19.85 23.39
CA PRO A 447 -19.44 -19.22 23.11
C PRO A 447 -20.60 -19.69 24.01
N ALA A 448 -20.59 -20.96 24.46
CA ALA A 448 -21.58 -21.46 25.41
C ALA A 448 -21.39 -20.90 26.83
N ASP A 449 -20.15 -20.85 27.32
CA ASP A 449 -19.81 -20.27 28.64
C ASP A 449 -20.20 -18.79 28.68
N MET A 450 -19.95 -18.10 27.58
CA MET A 450 -20.31 -16.70 27.33
C MET A 450 -21.82 -16.48 27.41
N LYS A 451 -22.62 -17.33 26.76
CA LYS A 451 -24.10 -17.25 26.82
C LYS A 451 -24.62 -17.44 28.26
N ASN A 452 -24.01 -18.35 29.02
CA ASN A 452 -24.34 -18.56 30.42
C ASN A 452 -23.92 -17.37 31.29
N LYS A 453 -22.72 -16.82 31.06
CA LYS A 453 -22.18 -15.68 31.80
C LYS A 453 -22.96 -14.40 31.56
N ILE A 454 -23.50 -14.19 30.36
CA ILE A 454 -24.38 -13.06 30.07
C ILE A 454 -25.65 -13.07 30.95
N GLN A 455 -26.06 -14.21 31.52
CA GLN A 455 -27.19 -14.23 32.47
C GLN A 455 -26.86 -13.53 33.80
N ASP A 456 -25.59 -13.48 34.18
CA ASP A 456 -25.11 -12.79 35.39
C ASP A 456 -25.07 -11.27 35.17
N PRO A 457 -25.86 -10.47 35.93
CA PRO A 457 -25.83 -9.01 35.85
C PRO A 457 -24.44 -8.40 36.09
N SER A 458 -23.67 -8.94 37.05
CA SER A 458 -22.34 -8.43 37.38
C SER A 458 -21.38 -8.62 36.22
N PHE A 459 -21.46 -9.78 35.54
CA PHE A 459 -20.68 -10.01 34.33
C PHE A 459 -21.04 -9.02 33.22
N ARG A 460 -22.34 -8.76 32.98
CA ARG A 460 -22.77 -7.78 31.96
C ARG A 460 -22.24 -6.37 32.26
N GLU A 461 -22.32 -5.93 33.52
CA GLU A 461 -21.82 -4.61 33.94
C GLU A 461 -20.31 -4.48 33.72
N ASN A 462 -19.54 -5.50 34.12
CA ASN A 462 -18.09 -5.52 33.91
C ASN A 462 -17.70 -5.57 32.43
N LEU A 463 -18.43 -6.33 31.62
CA LEU A 463 -18.20 -6.40 30.18
C LEU A 463 -18.51 -5.06 29.50
N ILE A 464 -19.62 -4.39 29.88
CA ILE A 464 -19.94 -3.04 29.40
C ILE A 464 -18.82 -2.07 29.77
N ALA A 465 -18.36 -2.06 31.02
CA ALA A 465 -17.29 -1.16 31.47
C ALA A 465 -15.99 -1.38 30.69
N TYR A 466 -15.62 -2.63 30.43
CA TYR A 466 -14.47 -2.96 29.58
C TYR A 466 -14.66 -2.47 28.14
N LEU A 467 -15.82 -2.71 27.53
CA LEU A 467 -16.08 -2.30 26.15
C LEU A 467 -16.12 -0.77 26.01
N GLU A 468 -16.69 -0.06 26.98
CA GLU A 468 -16.70 1.40 27.01
C GLU A 468 -15.28 1.96 27.20
N ASP A 469 -14.37 1.26 27.87
CA ASP A 469 -12.96 1.65 27.99
C ASP A 469 -12.24 1.55 26.63
N ILE A 470 -12.42 0.45 25.90
CA ILE A 470 -11.64 0.19 24.68
C ILE A 470 -12.31 0.66 23.39
N ILE A 471 -13.63 0.87 23.38
CA ILE A 471 -14.45 1.26 22.23
C ILE A 471 -15.29 2.48 22.59
N LYS A 472 -14.99 3.61 21.94
CA LYS A 472 -15.73 4.86 22.03
C LYS A 472 -16.64 5.03 20.81
N GLU A 473 -17.87 5.44 21.04
CA GLU A 473 -18.84 5.79 19.98
C GLU A 473 -19.45 7.19 20.16
N ASP A 474 -18.97 7.93 21.15
CA ASP A 474 -19.39 9.28 21.46
C ASP A 474 -18.22 10.17 21.89
N LEU A 475 -18.48 11.48 21.95
CA LEU A 475 -17.51 12.50 22.34
C LEU A 475 -17.87 13.21 23.65
N ASN A 476 -18.91 12.78 24.37
CA ASN A 476 -19.42 13.52 25.53
C ASN A 476 -18.35 13.61 26.63
N GLU A 477 -17.68 12.48 26.90
CA GLU A 477 -16.60 12.40 27.90
C GLU A 477 -15.36 13.23 27.55
N PHE A 478 -15.21 13.62 26.28
CA PHE A 478 -14.09 14.43 25.80
C PHE A 478 -14.42 15.93 25.83
N LYS A 479 -15.70 16.28 25.62
CA LYS A 479 -16.19 17.67 25.64
C LYS A 479 -16.26 18.24 27.06
N ASP A 480 -16.71 17.44 28.04
CA ASP A 480 -16.84 17.91 29.42
C ASP A 480 -15.46 18.11 30.09
N LYS A 481 -14.47 17.26 29.78
CA LYS A 481 -13.10 17.35 30.34
C LYS A 481 -12.28 18.54 29.84
N CYS A 482 -12.69 19.20 28.76
CA CYS A 482 -12.01 20.41 28.25
C CYS A 482 -12.35 21.68 29.04
N VAL A 483 -13.41 21.66 29.87
CA VAL A 483 -13.96 22.87 30.53
C VAL A 483 -13.53 22.98 32.01
N PHE A 484 -13.14 21.88 32.67
CA PHE A 484 -13.03 21.82 34.13
C PHE A 484 -11.66 22.16 34.77
N GLU A 485 -10.64 22.58 34.02
CA GLU A 485 -9.32 22.95 34.60
C GLU A 485 -9.10 24.46 34.84
N ASN A 486 -10.13 25.30 34.69
CA ASN A 486 -10.06 26.73 35.06
C ASN A 486 -10.38 27.02 36.55
N LEU A 487 -10.38 26.02 37.43
CA LEU A 487 -10.58 26.21 38.87
C LEU A 487 -9.47 25.53 39.66
N ASP A 488 -8.64 26.35 40.30
CA ASP A 488 -7.63 25.99 41.29
C ASP A 488 -8.28 25.22 42.45
N ALA A 489 -8.26 23.89 42.36
CA ALA A 489 -8.44 23.03 43.50
C ALA A 489 -7.54 21.80 43.32
N PRO A 490 -6.69 21.45 44.30
CA PRO A 490 -5.96 20.19 44.28
C PRO A 490 -6.99 19.08 44.54
N ARG A 491 -7.63 18.61 43.47
CA ARG A 491 -8.30 17.32 43.52
C ARG A 491 -7.18 16.29 43.55
N SER A 492 -7.17 15.43 44.57
CA SER A 492 -6.56 14.11 44.45
C SER A 492 -7.33 13.40 43.34
N PHE A 493 -6.88 13.61 42.11
CA PHE A 493 -7.26 12.72 41.02
C PHE A 493 -6.65 11.39 41.42
N ASN A 494 -7.50 10.51 41.95
CA ASN A 494 -7.32 9.11 41.68
C ASN A 494 -7.09 9.08 40.16
N THR A 495 -5.85 8.81 39.72
CA THR A 495 -5.62 7.99 38.52
C THR A 495 -6.83 7.09 38.45
N PRO A 496 -7.65 7.06 37.37
CA PRO A 496 -8.68 6.04 37.29
C PRO A 496 -7.92 4.80 37.69
N THR A 497 -8.29 4.24 38.84
CA THR A 497 -7.70 3.01 39.28
C THR A 497 -7.99 2.22 38.03
N ARG A 498 -6.93 1.88 37.26
CA ARG A 498 -6.97 0.66 36.48
C ARG A 498 -7.59 -0.24 37.52
N LEU A 499 -8.85 -0.63 37.31
CA LEU A 499 -9.33 -1.85 37.91
C LEU A 499 -8.13 -2.73 37.70
N SER A 500 -7.42 -3.03 38.80
CA SER A 500 -6.08 -3.59 38.68
C SER A 500 -6.29 -4.75 37.72
N SER A 501 -5.27 -5.13 36.96
CA SER A 501 -5.37 -6.41 36.25
C SER A 501 -6.05 -7.43 37.18
N ASP A 502 -5.75 -7.42 38.48
CA ASP A 502 -6.39 -8.23 39.51
C ASP A 502 -7.89 -8.02 39.79
N SER A 503 -8.57 -6.88 39.55
CA SER A 503 -10.01 -6.73 39.86
C SER A 503 -10.95 -7.02 38.67
N ILE A 504 -10.54 -6.75 37.43
CA ILE A 504 -11.24 -7.28 36.23
C ILE A 504 -10.88 -8.76 36.03
N TYR A 505 -9.63 -9.15 36.28
CA TYR A 505 -9.28 -10.57 36.36
C TYR A 505 -9.87 -11.24 37.60
N ALA A 506 -10.20 -10.55 38.70
CA ALA A 506 -11.02 -11.15 39.76
C ALA A 506 -12.42 -11.46 39.22
N ALA A 507 -13.11 -10.58 38.50
CA ALA A 507 -14.41 -10.93 37.90
C ALA A 507 -14.34 -12.15 36.94
N LEU A 508 -13.19 -12.35 36.27
CA LEU A 508 -12.92 -13.51 35.40
C LEU A 508 -12.28 -14.73 36.12
N ARG A 509 -11.67 -14.57 37.32
CA ARG A 509 -10.98 -15.62 38.12
C ARG A 509 -11.75 -16.07 39.37
N THR A 510 -12.66 -15.27 39.93
CA THR A 510 -13.52 -15.66 41.07
C THR A 510 -14.46 -16.82 40.70
N ILE A 511 -14.46 -17.20 39.42
CA ILE A 511 -15.15 -18.33 38.81
C ILE A 511 -14.48 -19.67 39.15
N ASP A 512 -13.20 -19.68 39.56
CA ASP A 512 -12.39 -20.91 39.66
C ASP A 512 -12.36 -21.56 41.06
N LEU A 513 -12.92 -20.92 42.09
CA LEU A 513 -12.83 -21.41 43.48
C LEU A 513 -14.15 -21.90 44.09
N ALA A 514 -15.26 -21.90 43.35
CA ALA A 514 -16.56 -22.34 43.86
C ALA A 514 -16.97 -23.75 43.38
N GLY A 515 -16.08 -24.51 42.73
CA GLY A 515 -16.50 -25.72 41.99
C GLY A 515 -15.54 -26.92 41.97
N LEU A 516 -14.48 -26.97 42.77
CA LEU A 516 -13.59 -28.13 42.81
C LEU A 516 -13.09 -28.41 44.23
N GLU A 517 -13.88 -29.16 45.00
CA GLU A 517 -13.32 -30.08 45.99
C GLU A 517 -12.72 -31.28 45.23
N GLU A 518 -11.45 -31.56 45.53
CA GLU A 518 -10.70 -32.81 45.39
C GLU A 518 -11.00 -33.74 44.20
N ASN A 519 -10.05 -33.80 43.26
CA ASN A 519 -9.34 -35.06 42.99
C ASN A 519 -8.04 -34.79 42.21
N THR A 520 -6.93 -34.90 42.93
CA THR A 520 -5.59 -35.00 42.37
C THR A 520 -5.44 -36.32 41.62
N ASN A 521 -5.09 -36.27 40.34
CA ASN A 521 -4.26 -37.30 39.75
C ASN A 521 -3.29 -36.68 38.74
N GLU A 522 -2.02 -36.80 39.11
CA GLU A 522 -0.85 -36.50 38.30
C GLU A 522 -0.83 -37.40 37.06
N ASN A 523 -0.71 -36.79 35.89
CA ASN A 523 0.07 -37.24 34.73
C ASN A 523 -0.45 -36.50 33.50
N ASP A 524 0.22 -35.40 33.10
CA ASP A 524 0.44 -35.18 31.67
C ASP A 524 1.55 -34.16 31.39
N ILE A 525 2.38 -34.56 30.43
CA ILE A 525 3.76 -34.13 30.19
C ILE A 525 3.78 -32.88 29.30
N ARG A 526 4.41 -31.79 29.79
CA ARG A 526 4.74 -30.60 29.00
C ARG A 526 5.83 -30.95 27.96
N LEU A 527 5.50 -30.84 26.67
CA LEU A 527 6.49 -30.85 25.58
C LEU A 527 6.76 -29.43 25.08
N THR A 528 8.00 -28.97 25.25
CA THR A 528 8.57 -27.74 24.67
C THR A 528 8.92 -27.93 23.18
N PRO A 529 8.73 -26.94 22.29
CA PRO A 529 9.14 -27.06 20.89
C PRO A 529 10.61 -26.70 20.66
N THR A 530 11.30 -27.53 19.88
CA THR A 530 12.67 -27.38 19.40
C THR A 530 12.78 -26.40 18.22
N LYS A 531 13.94 -25.77 18.09
CA LYS A 531 14.35 -24.85 17.01
C LYS A 531 14.75 -25.63 15.74
N ASP A 532 14.10 -25.35 14.61
CA ASP A 532 14.73 -24.98 13.31
C ASP A 532 13.77 -25.11 12.10
N GLN A 533 13.77 -24.06 11.26
CA GLN A 533 13.85 -24.05 9.78
C GLN A 533 13.08 -22.88 9.12
N SER A 534 13.82 -22.16 8.28
CA SER A 534 13.50 -20.96 7.51
C SER A 534 12.41 -21.12 6.44
N SER A 535 11.47 -20.17 6.38
CA SER A 535 10.51 -19.94 5.28
C SER A 535 10.26 -18.42 5.13
N PRO A 536 10.11 -17.85 3.92
CA PRO A 536 9.76 -16.44 3.77
C PRO A 536 8.25 -16.27 3.97
N SER A 537 7.88 -15.63 5.05
CA SER A 537 6.51 -15.30 5.42
C SER A 537 6.49 -13.87 5.94
N ILE A 538 5.49 -13.06 5.58
CA ILE A 538 5.08 -11.95 6.46
C ILE A 538 3.56 -12.02 6.70
N PRO A 539 3.10 -12.98 7.53
CA PRO A 539 2.27 -12.72 8.69
C PRO A 539 3.18 -12.32 9.87
N TYR A 540 2.77 -11.30 10.62
CA TYR A 540 3.40 -10.98 11.91
C TYR A 540 3.05 -12.10 12.90
N ALA A 541 3.98 -13.03 13.09
CA ALA A 541 4.01 -13.95 14.23
C ALA A 541 5.13 -13.50 15.18
N SER A 542 4.92 -13.70 16.48
CA SER A 542 5.71 -13.18 17.60
C SER A 542 7.24 -13.25 17.41
N PRO A 543 8.01 -12.18 17.71
CA PRO A 543 9.47 -12.26 17.71
C PRO A 543 9.99 -13.00 18.96
N PRO A 544 11.10 -13.76 18.87
CA PRO A 544 11.85 -14.17 20.05
C PRO A 544 12.69 -13.01 20.60
N ASN A 545 12.75 -12.92 21.93
CA ASN A 545 13.52 -11.93 22.70
C ASN A 545 14.93 -11.66 22.14
N LEU A 546 15.19 -10.44 21.70
CA LEU A 546 16.54 -9.94 21.40
C LEU A 546 16.98 -8.95 22.48
N ARG A 547 17.70 -9.46 23.49
CA ARG A 547 18.63 -8.65 24.30
C ARG A 547 20.01 -8.73 23.62
N GLY A 548 20.64 -7.58 23.42
CA GLY A 548 22.08 -7.45 23.17
C GLY A 548 22.45 -6.96 21.76
N SER A 549 22.74 -5.67 21.63
CA SER A 549 23.49 -5.11 20.49
C SER A 549 24.79 -4.50 21.03
N PRO A 550 25.99 -4.89 20.55
CA PRO A 550 27.20 -4.14 20.81
C PRO A 550 27.32 -2.98 19.81
N SER A 551 27.63 -1.81 20.35
CA SER A 551 27.93 -0.56 19.64
C SER A 551 29.24 -0.65 18.83
N ILE A 552 29.22 -0.24 17.56
CA ILE A 552 30.42 -0.02 16.74
C ILE A 552 30.45 1.44 16.24
N PRO A 553 31.61 2.13 16.24
CA PRO A 553 31.69 3.58 16.04
C PRO A 553 31.57 4.00 14.57
N TYR A 554 30.86 5.11 14.35
CA TYR A 554 30.77 5.81 13.07
C TYR A 554 32.12 6.47 12.71
N ALA A 555 32.67 6.15 11.54
CA ALA A 555 33.72 6.95 10.90
C ALA A 555 33.10 7.77 9.76
N SER A 556 33.24 9.09 9.83
CA SER A 556 32.74 10.04 8.83
C SER A 556 33.67 10.14 7.62
N PRO A 557 33.15 10.15 6.39
CA PRO A 557 33.83 10.80 5.27
C PRO A 557 33.01 11.99 4.72
N GLN A 558 33.77 12.94 4.19
CA GLN A 558 33.41 14.32 3.87
C GLN A 558 32.28 14.43 2.83
N ARG A 559 31.35 15.33 3.13
CA ARG A 559 30.12 15.63 2.39
C ARG A 559 30.42 16.58 1.23
N THR A 560 30.24 16.13 0.00
CA THR A 560 30.16 17.04 -1.17
C THR A 560 28.71 17.52 -1.29
N GLU A 561 28.48 18.80 -0.99
CA GLU A 561 27.17 19.43 -1.08
C GLU A 561 26.75 19.61 -2.55
N LEU A 562 25.72 18.89 -2.98
CA LEU A 562 24.93 19.28 -4.14
C LEU A 562 23.77 20.15 -3.65
N LEU A 563 23.86 21.45 -3.89
CA LEU A 563 22.82 22.44 -3.64
C LEU A 563 21.51 22.02 -4.33
N GLN A 564 20.54 21.58 -3.53
CA GLN A 564 19.12 21.69 -3.89
C GLN A 564 18.63 23.05 -3.37
N THR A 565 18.21 23.91 -4.28
CA THR A 565 17.63 25.22 -3.98
C THR A 565 16.34 25.07 -3.16
N PRO A 566 16.08 25.96 -2.18
CA PRO A 566 14.82 25.95 -1.44
C PRO A 566 13.68 26.35 -2.39
N ILE A 567 12.61 25.56 -2.43
CA ILE A 567 11.36 25.94 -3.09
C ILE A 567 10.63 26.87 -2.13
N HIS A 568 10.76 28.18 -2.32
CA HIS A 568 9.97 29.18 -1.62
C HIS A 568 8.56 29.23 -2.22
N ASP A 569 7.56 28.80 -1.44
CA ASP A 569 6.16 29.18 -1.68
C ASP A 569 5.98 30.59 -1.10
N GLN A 570 5.93 31.60 -1.97
CA GLN A 570 5.88 33.02 -1.57
C GLN A 570 4.56 33.39 -0.86
N SER A 571 3.51 32.57 -0.97
CA SER A 571 2.18 32.85 -0.43
C SER A 571 2.03 32.64 1.09
N ILE A 572 2.97 31.95 1.74
CA ILE A 572 2.94 31.65 3.19
C ILE A 572 3.85 32.60 4.00
N SER A 573 4.69 33.39 3.33
CA SER A 573 5.75 34.17 3.98
C SER A 573 5.29 35.40 4.79
N SER A 574 4.00 35.77 4.73
CA SER A 574 3.46 37.00 5.33
C SER A 574 2.43 36.80 6.44
N MET A 575 2.28 35.58 6.99
CA MET A 575 1.28 35.28 8.03
C MET A 575 1.95 34.88 9.35
N ASP A 576 1.46 35.39 10.48
CA ASP A 576 1.91 35.01 11.83
C ASP A 576 1.75 33.49 12.07
N ASP A 577 2.74 32.86 12.72
CA ASP A 577 2.81 31.41 12.96
C ASP A 577 1.56 30.86 13.70
N SER A 578 0.90 31.67 14.53
CA SER A 578 -0.35 31.31 15.23
C SER A 578 -1.55 31.12 14.30
N ASN A 579 -1.62 31.89 13.22
CA ASN A 579 -2.70 31.88 12.23
C ASN A 579 -2.51 30.77 11.18
N ILE A 580 -1.27 30.28 11.03
CA ILE A 580 -0.92 29.14 10.17
C ILE A 580 -1.23 27.81 10.89
N GLN A 581 -0.95 27.71 12.19
CA GLN A 581 -1.21 26.50 12.98
C GLN A 581 -2.70 26.19 13.10
N SER A 582 -3.56 27.21 13.18
CA SER A 582 -5.03 27.05 13.17
C SER A 582 -5.61 26.58 11.83
N ARG A 583 -4.82 26.61 10.74
CA ARG A 583 -5.24 26.16 9.41
C ARG A 583 -4.76 24.75 9.06
N LEU A 584 -3.86 24.17 9.85
CA LEU A 584 -3.41 22.80 9.61
C LEU A 584 -4.47 21.79 10.07
N PRO A 585 -4.67 20.70 9.32
CA PRO A 585 -5.57 19.65 9.77
C PRO A 585 -5.02 19.00 11.05
N PRO A 586 -5.88 18.53 11.96
CA PRO A 586 -5.45 17.89 13.21
C PRO A 586 -4.44 16.76 12.98
N ALA A 587 -4.56 16.04 11.87
CA ALA A 587 -3.63 14.98 11.48
C ALA A 587 -2.16 15.41 11.34
N CYS A 588 -1.92 16.70 11.04
CA CYS A 588 -0.57 17.29 10.94
C CYS A 588 0.03 17.63 12.31
N LEU A 589 -0.79 17.78 13.34
CA LEU A 589 -0.34 18.19 14.66
C LEU A 589 0.29 17.01 15.40
N PRO A 590 1.34 17.24 16.20
CA PRO A 590 1.92 16.20 17.03
C PRO A 590 0.95 15.79 18.13
N THR A 591 1.03 14.52 18.55
CA THR A 591 0.33 14.05 19.74
C THR A 591 0.74 14.89 20.96
N PRO A 592 -0.20 15.28 21.85
CA PRO A 592 0.13 16.04 23.05
C PRO A 592 1.20 15.36 23.90
N ASN A 593 2.12 16.15 24.46
CA ASN A 593 3.22 15.63 25.28
C ASN A 593 2.69 15.15 26.65
N PRO A 594 2.87 13.87 27.01
CA PRO A 594 2.38 13.31 28.27
C PRO A 594 3.04 13.89 29.52
N SER A 595 4.17 14.58 29.39
CA SER A 595 4.84 15.25 30.51
C SER A 595 4.22 16.60 30.90
N LEU A 596 3.24 17.11 30.15
CA LEU A 596 2.58 18.38 30.46
C LEU A 596 1.51 18.21 31.56
N THR A 597 1.39 19.20 32.46
CA THR A 597 0.40 19.18 33.54
C THR A 597 -1.04 19.17 33.03
N ASN A 598 -1.31 19.86 31.92
CA ASN A 598 -2.60 19.88 31.23
C ASN A 598 -2.69 18.86 30.09
N PHE A 599 -1.90 17.78 30.13
CA PHE A 599 -1.87 16.76 29.08
C PHE A 599 -3.26 16.22 28.77
N TRP A 600 -4.04 15.84 29.79
CA TRP A 600 -5.35 15.21 29.58
C TRP A 600 -6.35 16.13 28.89
N SER A 601 -6.40 17.41 29.28
CA SER A 601 -7.22 18.42 28.61
C SER A 601 -6.82 18.55 27.13
N ARG A 602 -5.51 18.66 26.85
CA ARG A 602 -4.99 18.73 25.47
C ARG A 602 -5.26 17.46 24.67
N PHE A 603 -5.12 16.29 25.29
CA PHE A 603 -5.37 14.99 24.68
C PHE A 603 -6.85 14.82 24.33
N CYS A 604 -7.76 15.18 25.23
CA CYS A 604 -9.19 15.15 24.95
C CYS A 604 -9.58 16.10 23.80
N ALA A 605 -9.02 17.30 23.77
CA ALA A 605 -9.25 18.26 22.69
C ALA A 605 -8.71 17.73 21.35
N ASP A 606 -7.51 17.13 21.35
CA ASP A 606 -6.88 16.54 20.17
C ASP A 606 -7.68 15.35 19.61
N VAL A 607 -8.10 14.41 20.47
CA VAL A 607 -8.96 13.29 20.07
C VAL A 607 -10.29 13.80 19.51
N THR A 608 -10.90 14.80 20.12
CA THR A 608 -12.15 15.42 19.63
C THR A 608 -11.96 15.95 18.21
N GLN A 609 -10.90 16.71 17.97
CA GLN A 609 -10.60 17.26 16.65
C GLN A 609 -10.32 16.17 15.60
N LEU A 610 -9.59 15.11 15.96
CA LEU A 610 -9.33 13.97 15.07
C LEU A 610 -10.61 13.22 14.70
N VAL A 611 -11.48 12.97 15.68
CA VAL A 611 -12.75 12.27 15.45
C VAL A 611 -13.67 13.12 14.57
N GLU A 612 -13.85 14.40 14.89
CA GLU A 612 -14.74 15.30 14.15
C GLU A 612 -14.26 15.54 12.70
N SER A 613 -12.95 15.59 12.48
CA SER A 613 -12.38 15.80 11.15
C SER A 613 -12.24 14.53 10.31
N GLY A 614 -11.86 13.40 10.92
CA GLY A 614 -11.42 12.19 10.21
C GLY A 614 -12.24 10.94 10.49
N ASN A 615 -13.05 10.90 11.54
CA ASN A 615 -13.76 9.68 11.95
C ASN A 615 -15.30 9.78 11.94
N VAL A 616 -15.83 10.91 11.44
CA VAL A 616 -17.24 11.07 11.11
C VAL A 616 -17.50 10.57 9.69
N HIS A 617 -18.44 9.65 9.55
CA HIS A 617 -18.82 9.07 8.27
C HIS A 617 -19.47 10.10 7.36
N ARG A 618 -19.00 10.16 6.11
CA ARG A 618 -19.64 10.88 5.00
C ARG A 618 -19.93 9.87 3.90
N HIS A 619 -21.14 9.90 3.36
CA HIS A 619 -21.50 9.00 2.29
C HIS A 619 -20.62 9.24 1.04
N SER A 620 -20.08 8.16 0.49
CA SER A 620 -19.42 8.10 -0.81
C SER A 620 -20.04 6.99 -1.66
N ASP A 621 -19.69 6.89 -2.95
CA ASP A 621 -20.21 5.84 -3.82
C ASP A 621 -19.94 4.42 -3.28
N THR A 622 -18.84 4.25 -2.53
CA THR A 622 -18.51 2.98 -1.86
C THR A 622 -19.56 2.54 -0.84
N CYS A 623 -20.33 3.49 -0.28
CA CYS A 623 -21.39 3.21 0.69
C CYS A 623 -22.53 2.41 0.06
N TYR A 624 -22.73 2.60 -1.24
CA TYR A 624 -23.84 2.03 -2.01
C TYR A 624 -23.39 0.95 -2.99
N LYS A 625 -22.13 0.51 -2.89
CA LYS A 625 -21.51 -0.51 -3.78
C LYS A 625 -22.35 -1.80 -3.91
N TYR A 626 -23.08 -2.17 -2.86
CA TYR A 626 -23.93 -3.38 -2.84
C TYR A 626 -25.42 -3.08 -2.95
N CYS A 627 -25.82 -1.82 -3.16
CA CYS A 627 -27.20 -1.46 -3.40
C CYS A 627 -27.61 -1.92 -4.80
N LYS A 628 -28.52 -2.90 -4.86
CA LYS A 628 -29.12 -3.36 -6.12
C LYS A 628 -30.11 -2.35 -6.69
N ASP A 629 -30.74 -1.57 -5.82
CA ASP A 629 -31.69 -0.52 -6.15
C ASP A 629 -31.16 0.84 -5.66
N MET A 630 -30.70 1.66 -6.59
CA MET A 630 -30.16 2.99 -6.29
C MET A 630 -31.24 4.01 -5.89
N ALA A 631 -32.54 3.68 -6.03
CA ALA A 631 -33.63 4.48 -5.46
C ALA A 631 -33.77 4.27 -3.94
N LYS A 632 -33.23 3.15 -3.41
CA LYS A 632 -33.19 2.83 -1.97
C LYS A 632 -31.75 2.71 -1.49
N LYS A 633 -31.03 3.83 -1.53
CA LYS A 633 -29.64 3.93 -1.06
C LYS A 633 -29.55 3.60 0.45
N ILE A 634 -29.18 2.36 0.75
CA ILE A 634 -28.88 1.90 2.11
C ILE A 634 -27.36 1.92 2.28
N CYS A 635 -26.87 2.68 3.26
CA CYS A 635 -25.45 2.69 3.55
C CYS A 635 -25.01 1.31 4.09
N ARG A 636 -24.03 0.68 3.44
CA ARG A 636 -23.46 -0.61 3.89
C ARG A 636 -22.84 -0.56 5.30
N LEU A 637 -22.47 0.64 5.77
CA LEU A 637 -21.93 0.88 7.12
C LEU A 637 -23.03 1.19 8.15
N ILE A 638 -24.30 1.10 7.73
CA ILE A 638 -25.50 1.26 8.57
C ILE A 638 -25.54 2.65 9.21
N MET A 639 -25.28 3.68 8.39
CA MET A 639 -25.34 5.09 8.79
C MET A 639 -26.63 5.75 8.26
N PRO A 640 -27.27 6.65 9.02
CA PRO A 640 -26.98 7.01 10.41
C PRO A 640 -27.32 5.87 11.38
N ARG A 641 -26.50 5.71 12.43
CA ARG A 641 -26.74 4.72 13.49
C ARG A 641 -27.73 5.24 14.53
N LYS A 642 -28.51 4.34 15.13
CA LYS A 642 -29.44 4.66 16.22
C LYS A 642 -28.69 5.22 17.43
N LEU A 643 -29.21 6.30 18.01
CA LEU A 643 -28.71 6.86 19.26
C LEU A 643 -29.12 5.98 20.45
N ILE A 644 -28.19 5.81 21.39
CA ILE A 644 -28.36 4.95 22.57
C ILE A 644 -27.82 5.74 23.76
N SER A 645 -28.66 5.98 24.78
CA SER A 645 -28.28 6.81 25.93
C SER A 645 -27.39 6.09 26.95
N VAL A 646 -27.49 4.76 27.04
CA VAL A 646 -26.75 3.93 28.01
C VAL A 646 -26.39 2.60 27.34
N SER A 647 -25.19 2.11 27.60
CA SER A 647 -24.77 0.80 27.11
C SER A 647 -25.57 -0.33 27.77
N THR A 648 -26.03 -1.30 26.98
CA THR A 648 -26.81 -2.44 27.48
C THR A 648 -26.43 -3.73 26.75
N ILE A 649 -26.51 -4.86 27.46
CA ILE A 649 -26.42 -6.20 26.87
C ILE A 649 -27.75 -6.89 27.09
N ASP A 650 -28.39 -7.32 26.00
CA ASP A 650 -29.61 -8.13 26.03
C ASP A 650 -29.29 -9.52 26.63
N PRO A 651 -29.90 -9.91 27.76
CA PRO A 651 -29.63 -11.21 28.39
C PRO A 651 -30.06 -12.41 27.53
N GLU A 652 -31.07 -12.27 26.67
CA GLU A 652 -31.58 -13.38 25.87
C GLU A 652 -30.73 -13.61 24.62
N THR A 653 -30.40 -12.51 23.92
CA THR A 653 -29.70 -12.57 22.63
C THR A 653 -28.20 -12.39 22.74
N GLY A 654 -27.71 -11.79 23.83
CA GLY A 654 -26.32 -11.35 23.98
C GLY A 654 -25.98 -10.12 23.13
N HIS A 655 -26.97 -9.48 22.51
CA HIS A 655 -26.75 -8.31 21.66
C HIS A 655 -26.28 -7.11 22.49
N ILE A 656 -25.18 -6.50 22.07
CA ILE A 656 -24.54 -5.38 22.74
C ILE A 656 -24.93 -4.07 22.05
N SER A 657 -25.52 -3.16 22.82
CA SER A 657 -25.85 -1.81 22.37
C SER A 657 -24.98 -0.84 23.14
N MET A 658 -23.93 -0.31 22.50
CA MET A 658 -23.04 0.68 23.13
C MET A 658 -23.71 2.05 23.17
N ARG A 659 -23.42 2.83 24.22
CA ARG A 659 -23.81 4.23 24.34
C ARG A 659 -23.29 5.01 23.13
N ARG A 660 -24.16 5.84 22.56
CA ARG A 660 -23.89 6.62 21.35
C ARG A 660 -24.69 7.92 21.35
N SER A 661 -23.99 9.05 21.43
CA SER A 661 -24.59 10.38 21.32
C SER A 661 -24.53 10.98 19.91
N HIS A 662 -23.77 10.38 18.99
CA HIS A 662 -23.62 10.86 17.61
C HIS A 662 -23.90 9.76 16.57
N PRO A 663 -24.77 9.98 15.57
CA PRO A 663 -25.21 8.91 14.67
C PRO A 663 -24.21 8.57 13.56
N TRP A 664 -23.17 9.38 13.36
CA TRP A 664 -22.23 9.26 12.23
C TRP A 664 -20.78 8.96 12.64
N ILE A 665 -20.46 8.88 13.93
CA ILE A 665 -19.09 8.58 14.38
C ILE A 665 -18.83 7.09 14.20
N ASN A 666 -17.70 6.75 13.57
CA ASN A 666 -17.20 5.38 13.59
C ASN A 666 -16.61 5.04 14.95
N ASN A 667 -16.63 3.76 15.31
CA ASN A 667 -16.09 3.31 16.59
C ASN A 667 -14.59 3.55 16.64
N PHE A 668 -14.09 4.12 17.74
CA PHE A 668 -12.67 4.44 17.88
C PHE A 668 -12.10 4.04 19.24
N ASN A 669 -10.78 4.00 19.32
CA ASN A 669 -10.03 3.95 20.56
C ASN A 669 -9.13 5.19 20.61
N GLU A 670 -9.19 5.95 21.70
CA GLU A 670 -8.57 7.27 21.85
C GLU A 670 -7.04 7.25 21.66
N TYR A 671 -6.34 6.24 22.17
CA TYR A 671 -4.88 6.16 22.07
C TYR A 671 -4.43 5.85 20.65
N ILE A 672 -5.18 4.99 19.98
CA ILE A 672 -4.74 4.49 18.69
C ILE A 672 -5.20 5.41 17.56
N ILE A 673 -6.38 6.06 17.67
CA ILE A 673 -6.72 7.15 16.73
C ILE A 673 -5.71 8.30 16.84
N SER A 674 -5.25 8.62 18.05
CA SER A 674 -4.18 9.59 18.28
C SER A 674 -2.84 9.17 17.68
N SER A 675 -2.60 7.87 17.47
CA SER A 675 -1.36 7.36 16.88
C SER A 675 -1.43 7.27 15.36
N CYS A 676 -2.58 6.85 14.83
CA CYS A 676 -2.84 6.84 13.39
C CYS A 676 -3.06 8.24 12.81
N ARG A 677 -3.49 9.21 13.63
CA ARG A 677 -3.85 10.59 13.25
C ARG A 677 -4.93 10.64 12.14
N SER A 678 -5.79 9.63 12.08
CA SER A 678 -6.67 9.39 10.93
C SER A 678 -7.86 8.51 11.33
N ASN A 679 -8.79 8.31 10.39
CA ASN A 679 -9.89 7.35 10.50
C ASN A 679 -9.41 5.99 11.03
N MET A 680 -10.20 5.40 11.93
CA MET A 680 -10.05 4.01 12.33
C MET A 680 -11.40 3.38 12.65
N ASP A 681 -11.46 2.05 12.69
CA ASP A 681 -12.63 1.30 13.13
C ASP A 681 -12.19 0.24 14.15
N ILE A 682 -12.97 0.08 15.22
CA ILE A 682 -12.80 -0.98 16.21
C ILE A 682 -14.16 -1.57 16.56
N LYS A 683 -14.26 -2.89 16.52
CA LYS A 683 -15.50 -3.61 16.80
C LYS A 683 -15.21 -4.80 17.68
N PHE A 684 -16.07 -4.99 18.67
CA PHE A 684 -16.14 -6.24 19.38
C PHE A 684 -16.96 -7.22 18.55
N ILE A 685 -16.38 -8.38 18.27
CA ILE A 685 -16.96 -9.46 17.47
C ILE A 685 -17.12 -10.66 18.38
N TRP A 686 -18.35 -10.88 18.84
CA TRP A 686 -18.67 -11.88 19.87
C TRP A 686 -19.76 -12.80 19.38
N THR A 687 -20.82 -12.21 18.83
CA THR A 687 -21.82 -12.87 18.01
C THR A 687 -21.49 -12.53 16.57
N GLY A 688 -21.53 -13.50 15.66
CA GLY A 688 -21.31 -13.26 14.22
C GLY A 688 -22.45 -12.48 13.56
N SER A 689 -22.76 -11.29 14.08
CA SER A 689 -23.77 -10.33 13.61
C SER A 689 -23.13 -9.22 12.80
#